data_AF-A0A246GI65-F1
#
_entry.id   AF-A0A246GI65-F1
#
_cell.length_a   1.000
_cell.length_b   1.000
_cell.length_c   1.000
_cell.angle_alpha   90.00
_cell.angle_beta   90.00
_cell.angle_gamma   90.00
#
_symmetry.space_group_name_H-M   'P 1'
#
loop_
_entity.id
_entity.type
_entity.pdbx_description
1 polymer ?
#
loop_
_entity_poly.entity_id
_entity_poly.type
_entity_poly.pdbx_seq_one_letter_code
_entity_poly.pdbx_strand_id
1 'polypeptide(L)'
;MKIKSLKIEGYKNLDLELVHNSDIIAVIGNNGSGKSNLLEALSLIFRSLYKKSETISFDYVIEYVIKENKTIRIEKSKTKTIFKVDNTITVSIEEFLPKKVVAIYSGEEQRLWNTIYFPVYEDFIRGINQTNQKGILSKTGLMPQMLYLNKYYWHLSLLSLLISDLEDNKKFVLEVLKIKSVEKIKFDFNKSNYKNYSDNSVLQFVQTIDSKTEYTLEEFKELVNLLYSDSDVFNYLYIANSPKGTKIIENITILYNEHLTIEDFSEGEKKLLLIRAAFEFAEQEDSLFVLDEPDAHIHLNNKEQIIKTFEPYKDKRQIVLTTHSPTVTQAIDNENCLFMVSRGKIIERKKQEIISDLTNDFWNKHQQSSFLSSQKKLILLVEGKHDKLHIVNAYNKLKSEYPTLDFDVFSLGGEGKIHPFMNGLYEANIENSVIYIGIYDNDSAGTTTLNKAGFEPESNNCGYRKLKKDKTEHNHFFAFPLIKPTGFTKDCTIENMFAPEKYEEAFKEALEKSLGNFSNKSIDDINKDIKETSKNILAENSKNFELEDFKHFRKLFDLISEISELNKVPVVTIVPIQPTIQQNEFVEEEEPNPEIVEQTIFPIDLKAFNNHKKYASKNTWNDFIRLREGLLKLNSEIIFGSNKYFVSLYSKKQNFAVIRFRKNSMNILVKFSEAIVKEYLPTRNFHQTKNGISIDNIEEIEDITDVINMLFEVSKIRKVRL
;
A
#
# COMPACT_ATOMS: atom_id res chain seq x y z
N MET A 1 30.87 4.33 2.93
CA MET A 1 30.73 3.63 4.23
C MET A 1 29.99 2.32 4.01
N LYS A 2 30.46 1.21 4.59
CA LYS A 2 29.93 -0.15 4.45
C LYS A 2 29.96 -0.87 5.80
N ILE A 3 28.82 -1.30 6.30
CA ILE A 3 28.76 -2.07 7.54
C ILE A 3 29.36 -3.45 7.27
N LYS A 4 30.07 -4.01 8.24
CA LYS A 4 30.65 -5.36 8.19
C LYS A 4 30.03 -6.25 9.24
N SER A 5 29.84 -5.70 10.44
CA SER A 5 29.10 -6.38 11.50
C SER A 5 28.30 -5.40 12.36
N LEU A 6 27.18 -5.89 12.88
CA LEU A 6 26.31 -5.18 13.80
C LEU A 6 25.74 -6.18 14.82
N LYS A 7 26.03 -5.94 16.10
CA LYS A 7 25.43 -6.62 17.23
C LYS A 7 24.64 -5.62 18.05
N ILE A 8 23.40 -5.95 18.41
CA ILE A 8 22.53 -5.11 19.24
C ILE A 8 21.91 -5.97 20.34
N GLU A 9 22.03 -5.49 21.58
CA GLU A 9 21.48 -6.14 22.76
C GLU A 9 20.67 -5.13 23.59
N GLY A 10 19.42 -5.46 23.90
CA GLY A 10 18.61 -4.69 24.86
C GLY A 10 17.86 -3.50 24.27
N TYR A 11 17.69 -3.41 22.95
CA TYR A 11 16.79 -2.43 22.33
C TYR A 11 15.45 -3.06 21.95
N LYS A 12 14.40 -2.77 22.72
CA LYS A 12 13.04 -3.33 22.53
C LYS A 12 13.09 -4.86 22.48
N ASN A 13 12.71 -5.47 21.36
CA ASN A 13 12.77 -6.91 21.15
C ASN A 13 14.05 -7.38 20.45
N LEU A 14 14.99 -6.49 20.12
CA LEU A 14 16.20 -6.85 19.38
C LEU A 14 17.24 -7.52 20.27
N ASP A 15 17.71 -8.65 19.77
CA ASP A 15 18.85 -9.43 20.25
C ASP A 15 19.43 -10.15 19.03
N LEU A 16 20.24 -9.43 18.26
CA LEU A 16 20.73 -9.91 16.96
C LEU A 16 22.20 -9.58 16.74
N GLU A 17 22.82 -10.44 15.94
CA GLU A 17 24.16 -10.27 15.39
C GLU A 17 24.07 -10.49 13.88
N LEU A 18 24.52 -9.49 13.13
CA LEU A 18 24.52 -9.45 11.69
C LEU A 18 25.97 -9.31 11.22
N VAL A 19 26.40 -10.19 10.32
CA VAL A 19 27.72 -10.13 9.66
C VAL A 19 27.50 -10.30 8.16
N HIS A 20 28.07 -9.40 7.36
CA HIS A 20 27.87 -9.41 5.91
C HIS A 20 29.02 -8.73 5.17
N ASN A 21 29.05 -8.92 3.84
CA ASN A 21 30.00 -8.24 2.96
C ASN A 21 29.33 -7.66 1.72
N SER A 22 28.11 -7.14 1.90
CA SER A 22 27.20 -6.77 0.81
C SER A 22 26.82 -5.28 0.86
N ASP A 23 26.66 -4.66 -0.31
CA ASP A 23 26.28 -3.25 -0.44
C ASP A 23 24.85 -2.95 0.01
N ILE A 24 24.00 -3.98 -0.08
CA ILE A 24 22.63 -4.00 0.40
C ILE A 24 22.57 -4.94 1.60
N ILE A 25 21.82 -4.54 2.63
CA ILE A 25 21.36 -5.39 3.72
C ILE A 25 19.83 -5.39 3.63
N ALA A 26 19.26 -6.50 3.21
CA ALA A 26 17.81 -6.69 3.14
C ALA A 26 17.34 -7.51 4.33
N VAL A 27 16.58 -6.84 5.19
CA VAL A 27 16.04 -7.40 6.43
C VAL A 27 14.61 -7.85 6.16
N ILE A 28 14.38 -9.16 6.22
CA ILE A 28 13.12 -9.79 5.80
C ILE A 28 12.41 -10.40 6.99
N GLY A 29 11.08 -10.37 6.99
CA GLY A 29 10.28 -11.08 7.98
C GLY A 29 8.86 -10.54 8.09
N ASN A 30 8.03 -11.22 8.89
CA ASN A 30 6.63 -10.84 9.07
C ASN A 30 6.46 -9.56 9.89
N ASN A 31 5.23 -9.03 9.93
CA ASN A 31 4.91 -7.87 10.76
C ASN A 31 5.17 -8.16 12.24
N GLY A 32 5.72 -7.17 12.96
CA GLY A 32 6.11 -7.32 14.36
C GLY A 32 7.39 -8.14 14.59
N SER A 33 8.10 -8.58 13.54
CA SER A 33 9.29 -9.41 13.72
C SER A 33 10.51 -8.67 14.29
N GLY A 34 10.56 -7.34 14.19
CA GLY A 34 11.69 -6.50 14.66
C GLY A 34 12.38 -5.68 13.57
N LYS A 35 11.98 -5.81 12.30
CA LYS A 35 12.55 -5.09 11.14
C LYS A 35 12.69 -3.57 11.36
N SER A 36 11.57 -2.87 11.61
CA SER A 36 11.60 -1.41 11.80
C SER A 36 12.33 -1.01 13.09
N ASN A 37 12.33 -1.87 14.13
CA ASN A 37 13.13 -1.62 15.33
C ASN A 37 14.64 -1.65 15.03
N LEU A 38 15.11 -2.49 14.09
CA LEU A 38 16.50 -2.52 13.66
C LEU A 38 16.89 -1.20 12.97
N LEU A 39 16.06 -0.69 12.06
CA LEU A 39 16.27 0.61 11.42
C LEU A 39 16.30 1.77 12.42
N GLU A 40 15.43 1.72 13.44
CA GLU A 40 15.42 2.68 14.54
C GLU A 40 16.69 2.61 15.40
N ALA A 41 17.12 1.41 15.78
CA ALA A 41 18.32 1.21 16.58
C ALA A 41 19.56 1.71 15.84
N LEU A 42 19.67 1.41 14.54
CA LEU A 42 20.76 1.90 13.70
C LEU A 42 20.76 3.43 13.60
N SER A 43 19.58 4.04 13.42
CA SER A 43 19.44 5.50 13.40
C SER A 43 19.81 6.14 14.76
N LEU A 44 19.44 5.51 15.88
CA LEU A 44 19.80 5.96 17.24
C LEU A 44 21.31 5.89 17.50
N ILE A 45 21.97 4.83 17.03
CA ILE A 45 23.44 4.69 17.13
C ILE A 45 24.10 5.91 16.48
N PHE A 46 23.81 6.19 15.20
CA PHE A 46 24.45 7.31 14.50
C PHE A 46 24.07 8.67 15.07
N ARG A 47 22.80 8.87 15.49
CA ARG A 47 22.40 10.09 16.19
C ARG A 47 23.27 10.34 17.43
N SER A 48 23.47 9.32 18.27
CA SER A 48 24.28 9.48 19.49
C SER A 48 25.75 9.79 19.19
N LEU A 49 26.26 9.34 18.04
CA LEU A 49 27.63 9.62 17.58
C LEU A 49 27.78 11.04 17.02
N TYR A 50 26.77 11.55 16.29
CA TYR A 50 26.75 12.94 15.84
C TYR A 50 26.52 13.92 17.00
N LYS A 51 25.68 13.53 17.97
CA LYS A 51 25.32 14.35 19.11
C LYS A 51 25.86 13.76 20.41
N LYS A 52 27.16 13.98 20.65
CA LYS A 52 27.95 13.45 21.79
C LYS A 52 27.32 13.61 23.18
N SER A 53 26.39 14.54 23.38
CA SER A 53 25.68 14.75 24.65
C SER A 53 24.61 13.69 24.95
N GLU A 54 24.20 12.90 23.95
CA GLU A 54 23.12 11.94 24.09
C GLU A 54 23.65 10.54 24.37
N THR A 55 23.04 9.88 25.36
CA THR A 55 23.32 8.49 25.69
C THR A 55 22.23 7.60 25.14
N ILE A 56 22.61 6.38 24.73
CA ILE A 56 21.66 5.34 24.37
C ILE A 56 21.55 4.33 25.52
N SER A 57 20.39 3.69 25.62
CA SER A 57 20.05 2.79 26.73
C SER A 57 20.39 1.31 26.47
N PHE A 58 20.97 0.98 25.33
CA PHE A 58 21.20 -0.39 24.89
C PHE A 58 22.66 -0.59 24.45
N ASP A 59 23.09 -1.83 24.45
CA ASP A 59 24.46 -2.22 24.12
C ASP A 59 24.55 -2.57 22.63
N TYR A 60 25.67 -2.21 22.01
CA TYR A 60 25.91 -2.54 20.61
C TYR A 60 27.39 -2.67 20.29
N VAL A 61 27.67 -3.44 19.25
CA VAL A 61 28.96 -3.45 18.57
C VAL A 61 28.68 -3.22 17.09
N ILE A 62 29.27 -2.19 16.50
CA ILE A 62 29.17 -1.95 15.06
C ILE A 62 30.56 -1.80 14.47
N GLU A 63 30.79 -2.48 13.35
CA GLU A 63 32.01 -2.38 12.57
C GLU A 63 31.67 -2.01 11.13
N TYR A 64 32.36 -1.02 10.59
CA TYR A 64 32.16 -0.56 9.22
C TYR A 64 33.44 -0.03 8.59
N VAL A 65 33.48 -0.03 7.25
CA VAL A 65 34.59 0.48 6.44
C VAL A 65 34.16 1.77 5.74
N ILE A 66 35.02 2.77 5.75
CA ILE A 66 34.82 4.06 5.03
C ILE A 66 35.73 4.15 3.80
N LYS A 67 35.57 5.19 2.97
CA LYS A 67 36.25 5.36 1.69
C LYS A 67 37.77 5.27 1.76
N GLU A 68 38.39 5.68 2.86
CA GLU A 68 39.85 5.56 3.08
C GLU A 68 40.30 4.12 3.38
N ASN A 69 39.43 3.12 3.21
CA ASN A 69 39.63 1.72 3.58
C ASN A 69 39.96 1.50 5.06
N LYS A 70 39.63 2.49 5.90
CA LYS A 70 39.77 2.38 7.35
C LYS A 70 38.61 1.60 7.94
N THR A 71 38.93 0.70 8.85
CA THR A 71 37.96 -0.09 9.59
C THR A 71 37.66 0.59 10.92
N ILE A 72 36.41 0.96 11.13
CA ILE A 72 35.94 1.62 12.34
C ILE A 72 35.11 0.63 13.12
N ARG A 73 35.47 0.42 14.40
CA ARG A 73 34.73 -0.44 15.32
C ARG A 73 34.34 0.34 16.56
N ILE A 74 33.07 0.27 16.91
CA ILE A 74 32.48 0.96 18.06
C ILE A 74 31.88 -0.09 18.96
N GLU A 75 32.34 -0.14 20.20
CA GLU A 75 31.87 -1.06 21.24
C GLU A 75 31.23 -0.25 22.36
N LYS A 76 29.90 -0.33 22.45
CA LYS A 76 29.10 0.30 23.50
C LYS A 76 28.63 -0.76 24.49
N SER A 77 29.02 -0.61 25.76
CA SER A 77 28.43 -1.37 26.85
C SER A 77 28.10 -0.49 28.05
N LYS A 78 26.85 -0.53 28.50
CA LYS A 78 26.28 0.26 29.59
C LYS A 78 26.51 1.76 29.41
N THR A 79 27.45 2.35 30.13
CA THR A 79 27.84 3.77 30.01
C THR A 79 29.14 3.97 29.23
N LYS A 80 29.93 2.91 29.01
CA LYS A 80 31.22 2.98 28.33
C LYS A 80 31.04 2.86 26.81
N THR A 81 31.81 3.62 26.06
CA THR A 81 31.95 3.50 24.60
C THR A 81 33.43 3.43 24.28
N ILE A 82 33.85 2.45 23.49
CA ILE A 82 35.23 2.29 23.02
C ILE A 82 35.21 2.45 21.50
N PHE A 83 36.10 3.30 20.98
CA PHE A 83 36.29 3.49 19.56
C PHE A 83 37.62 2.88 19.13
N LYS A 84 37.62 2.17 18.00
CA LYS A 84 38.82 1.63 17.36
C LYS A 84 38.84 2.01 15.89
N VAL A 85 40.00 2.42 15.40
CA VAL A 85 40.31 2.68 13.99
C VAL A 85 41.46 1.76 13.61
N ASP A 86 41.25 0.87 12.64
CA ASP A 86 42.22 -0.16 12.23
C ASP A 86 42.77 -0.93 13.45
N ASN A 87 41.87 -1.38 14.31
CA ASN A 87 42.13 -2.06 15.59
C ASN A 87 42.89 -1.24 16.66
N THR A 88 43.20 0.04 16.40
CA THR A 88 43.84 0.94 17.36
C THR A 88 42.79 1.74 18.13
N ILE A 89 42.83 1.73 19.46
CA ILE A 89 41.90 2.50 20.30
C ILE A 89 42.11 4.00 20.06
N THR A 90 41.03 4.75 19.81
CA THR A 90 41.05 6.20 19.61
C THR A 90 40.07 6.91 20.56
N VAL A 91 40.29 8.20 20.77
CA VAL A 91 39.43 9.07 21.59
C VAL A 91 38.25 9.62 20.78
N SER A 92 38.41 9.81 19.46
CA SER A 92 37.36 10.36 18.59
C SER A 92 37.36 9.66 17.22
N ILE A 93 36.17 9.60 16.63
CA ILE A 93 35.91 9.06 15.29
C ILE A 93 35.10 10.02 14.41
N GLU A 94 34.96 11.30 14.80
CA GLU A 94 34.10 12.28 14.09
C GLU A 94 34.38 12.37 12.58
N GLU A 95 35.66 12.33 12.20
CA GLU A 95 36.10 12.38 10.81
C GLU A 95 35.79 11.09 10.03
N PHE A 96 35.53 9.99 10.74
CA PHE A 96 35.26 8.66 10.20
C PHE A 96 33.79 8.27 10.24
N LEU A 97 32.90 9.14 10.72
CA LEU A 97 31.45 8.92 10.65
C LEU A 97 30.96 9.07 9.20
N PRO A 98 29.87 8.36 8.82
CA PRO A 98 29.23 8.62 7.53
C PRO A 98 28.85 10.09 7.42
N LYS A 99 28.97 10.66 6.22
CA LYS A 99 28.61 12.06 5.97
C LYS A 99 27.11 12.28 6.14
N LYS A 100 26.31 11.30 5.69
CA LYS A 100 24.85 11.35 5.78
C LYS A 100 24.27 10.00 6.22
N VAL A 101 23.22 10.07 7.03
CA VAL A 101 22.27 8.98 7.31
C VAL A 101 20.91 9.41 6.80
N VAL A 102 20.43 8.74 5.76
CA VAL A 102 19.18 9.08 5.06
C VAL A 102 18.12 8.04 5.38
N ALA A 103 16.97 8.48 5.88
CA ALA A 103 15.83 7.61 6.15
C ALA A 103 14.63 7.93 5.25
N ILE A 104 14.03 6.86 4.72
CA ILE A 104 12.71 6.88 4.07
C ILE A 104 11.85 5.86 4.79
N TYR A 105 10.82 6.32 5.47
CA TYR A 105 9.98 5.49 6.32
C TYR A 105 8.56 5.41 5.78
N SER A 106 8.04 4.20 5.59
CA SER A 106 6.71 3.96 5.03
C SER A 106 5.58 3.94 6.06
N GLY A 107 5.89 3.94 7.37
CA GLY A 107 4.85 3.89 8.40
C GLY A 107 4.08 5.21 8.59
N GLU A 108 2.78 5.11 8.89
CA GLU A 108 1.95 6.27 9.24
C GLU A 108 2.41 6.94 10.56
N GLU A 109 3.03 6.16 11.44
CA GLU A 109 3.57 6.66 12.70
C GLU A 109 4.81 7.54 12.46
N GLN A 110 4.77 8.77 12.96
CA GLN A 110 5.90 9.70 12.93
C GLN A 110 6.95 9.44 14.01
N ARG A 111 7.01 8.22 14.57
CA ARG A 111 7.90 7.91 15.71
C ARG A 111 9.37 8.08 15.36
N LEU A 112 9.83 7.50 14.26
CA LEU A 112 11.22 7.63 13.79
C LEU A 112 11.58 9.10 13.58
N TRP A 113 10.69 9.87 12.94
CA TRP A 113 10.85 11.31 12.78
C TRP A 113 10.91 12.05 14.13
N ASN A 114 9.85 12.01 14.92
CA ASN A 114 9.71 12.79 16.15
C ASN A 114 10.77 12.45 17.19
N THR A 115 11.10 11.17 17.34
CA THR A 115 12.02 10.73 18.38
C THR A 115 13.46 10.86 17.96
N ILE A 116 13.82 10.59 16.69
CA ILE A 116 15.22 10.43 16.27
C ILE A 116 15.69 11.57 15.35
N TYR A 117 14.98 11.83 14.25
CA TYR A 117 15.47 12.77 13.23
C TYR A 117 15.12 14.23 13.54
N PHE A 118 13.94 14.49 14.11
CA PHE A 118 13.47 15.84 14.41
C PHE A 118 14.41 16.63 15.34
N PRO A 119 14.96 16.06 16.44
CA PRO A 119 15.89 16.80 17.29
C PRO A 119 17.18 17.23 16.58
N VAL A 120 17.74 16.37 15.72
CA VAL A 120 18.96 16.69 14.93
C VAL A 120 18.65 17.77 13.91
N TYR A 121 17.49 17.68 13.28
CA TYR A 121 17.00 18.65 12.33
C TYR A 121 16.72 20.02 12.97
N GLU A 122 16.10 20.05 14.15
CA GLU A 122 15.83 21.29 14.89
C GLU A 122 17.13 21.98 15.28
N ASP A 123 18.14 21.23 15.74
CA ASP A 123 19.48 21.74 16.03
C ASP A 123 20.14 22.36 14.79
N PHE A 124 20.02 21.70 13.64
CA PHE A 124 20.52 22.17 12.36
C PHE A 124 19.88 23.49 11.92
N ILE A 125 18.55 23.58 11.91
CA ILE A 125 17.82 24.81 11.55
C ILE A 125 18.15 25.95 12.51
N ARG A 126 18.23 25.66 13.81
CA ARG A 126 18.64 26.65 14.82
C ARG A 126 20.06 27.13 14.55
N GLY A 127 20.98 26.25 14.16
CA GLY A 127 22.35 26.58 13.77
C GLY A 127 22.38 27.58 12.60
N ILE A 128 21.68 27.30 11.51
CA ILE A 128 21.58 28.18 10.34
C ILE A 128 21.08 29.57 10.73
N ASN A 129 20.03 29.64 11.56
CA ASN A 129 19.45 30.91 12.00
C ASN A 129 20.33 31.67 13.00
N GLN A 130 21.25 30.99 13.71
CA GLN A 130 22.15 31.60 14.70
C GLN A 130 23.53 32.02 14.14
N THR A 131 23.98 31.48 13.01
CA THR A 131 25.34 31.68 12.45
C THR A 131 25.69 33.09 11.94
N ASN A 132 24.87 34.11 12.23
CA ASN A 132 25.17 35.51 11.92
C ASN A 132 26.29 36.16 12.77
N GLN A 133 26.97 35.46 13.69
CA GLN A 133 28.00 36.11 14.54
C GLN A 133 29.47 35.80 14.21
N LYS A 134 29.81 34.73 13.52
CA LYS A 134 31.19 34.45 13.05
C LYS A 134 31.08 33.51 11.88
N GLY A 135 31.79 33.72 10.77
CA GLY A 135 31.72 32.96 9.51
C GLY A 135 31.89 31.43 9.63
N ILE A 136 30.90 30.76 10.22
CA ILE A 136 30.84 29.33 10.58
C ILE A 136 29.88 28.58 9.63
N LEU A 137 29.55 29.15 8.46
CA LEU A 137 28.97 28.34 7.36
C LEU A 137 29.97 27.28 6.85
N SER A 138 31.24 27.33 7.26
CA SER A 138 32.30 26.41 6.83
C SER A 138 32.38 25.08 7.59
N LYS A 139 31.68 24.91 8.73
CA LYS A 139 31.72 23.66 9.52
C LYS A 139 30.44 22.82 9.46
N THR A 140 29.28 23.46 9.26
CA THR A 140 27.99 22.78 9.10
C THR A 140 27.56 22.98 7.65
N GLY A 141 27.66 21.93 6.83
CA GLY A 141 27.21 21.98 5.44
C GLY A 141 25.73 22.37 5.31
N LEU A 142 25.27 22.66 4.10
CA LEU A 142 23.89 23.10 3.83
C LEU A 142 22.81 22.03 4.08
N MET A 143 23.18 20.82 4.52
CA MET A 143 22.26 19.72 4.84
C MET A 143 22.52 19.14 6.22
N PRO A 144 21.48 18.65 6.92
CA PRO A 144 21.66 17.91 8.15
C PRO A 144 22.35 16.56 7.88
N GLN A 145 23.23 16.14 8.79
CA GLN A 145 23.88 14.81 8.73
C GLN A 145 22.86 13.65 8.79
N MET A 146 21.68 13.91 9.36
CA MET A 146 20.57 12.95 9.38
C MET A 146 19.39 13.52 8.60
N LEU A 147 19.13 12.95 7.43
CA LEU A 147 18.07 13.38 6.51
C LEU A 147 16.88 12.43 6.62
N TYR A 148 15.67 12.98 6.75
CA TYR A 148 14.43 12.19 6.74
C TYR A 148 13.53 12.69 5.62
N LEU A 149 13.22 11.81 4.67
CA LEU A 149 12.33 12.11 3.55
C LEU A 149 11.00 11.36 3.73
N ASN A 150 9.91 12.08 3.51
CA ASN A 150 8.53 11.62 3.64
C ASN A 150 7.66 12.29 2.58
N LYS A 151 6.35 12.03 2.62
CA LYS A 151 5.38 12.56 1.66
C LYS A 151 5.36 14.08 1.47
N TYR A 152 5.82 14.87 2.44
CA TYR A 152 5.86 16.33 2.30
C TYR A 152 6.95 16.83 1.34
N TYR A 153 7.84 15.94 0.90
CA TYR A 153 8.94 16.26 0.00
C TYR A 153 8.70 15.80 -1.44
N TRP A 154 7.52 15.30 -1.81
CA TRP A 154 7.25 14.84 -3.19
C TRP A 154 7.45 15.94 -4.23
N HIS A 155 6.84 17.12 -4.02
CA HIS A 155 6.96 18.23 -4.98
C HIS A 155 8.38 18.73 -5.14
N LEU A 156 9.09 18.83 -4.03
CA LEU A 156 10.48 19.24 -4.00
C LEU A 156 11.37 18.19 -4.68
N SER A 157 11.11 16.91 -4.44
CA SER A 157 11.81 15.79 -5.09
C SER A 157 11.58 15.81 -6.59
N LEU A 158 10.35 16.00 -7.06
CA LEU A 158 10.07 16.06 -8.50
C LEU A 158 10.78 17.25 -9.14
N LEU A 159 10.65 18.44 -8.55
CA LEU A 159 11.30 19.64 -9.06
C LEU A 159 12.81 19.44 -9.21
N SER A 160 13.46 18.82 -8.21
CA SER A 160 14.90 18.56 -8.25
C SER A 160 15.32 17.62 -9.39
N LEU A 161 14.51 16.60 -9.70
CA LEU A 161 14.79 15.68 -10.80
C LEU A 161 14.52 16.32 -12.17
N LEU A 162 13.52 17.20 -12.26
CA LEU A 162 13.20 17.94 -13.48
C LEU A 162 14.29 18.96 -13.83
N ILE A 163 14.89 19.62 -12.83
CA ILE A 163 15.97 20.57 -13.07
C ILE A 163 17.30 19.89 -13.42
N SER A 164 17.52 18.67 -12.92
CA SER A 164 18.77 17.93 -13.12
C SER A 164 19.08 17.69 -14.61
N ASP A 165 20.34 17.92 -14.98
CA ASP A 165 20.81 17.66 -16.35
C ASP A 165 21.34 16.25 -16.60
N LEU A 166 21.40 15.41 -15.56
CA LEU A 166 21.87 14.03 -15.65
C LEU A 166 20.94 13.18 -16.53
N GLU A 167 21.53 12.48 -17.50
CA GLU A 167 20.81 11.64 -18.46
C GLU A 167 19.96 10.56 -17.78
N ASP A 168 20.47 9.95 -16.71
CA ASP A 168 19.73 8.94 -15.96
C ASP A 168 18.50 9.52 -15.24
N ASN A 169 18.56 10.79 -14.80
CA ASN A 169 17.41 11.47 -14.20
C ASN A 169 16.36 11.82 -15.27
N LYS A 170 16.80 12.26 -16.45
CA LYS A 170 15.91 12.49 -17.61
C LYS A 170 15.18 11.21 -18.03
N LYS A 171 15.90 10.08 -18.12
CA LYS A 171 15.30 8.76 -18.39
C LYS A 171 14.31 8.35 -17.31
N PHE A 172 14.64 8.51 -16.04
CA PHE A 172 13.72 8.19 -14.94
C PHE A 172 12.43 9.00 -15.02
N VAL A 173 12.53 10.31 -15.25
CA VAL A 173 11.37 11.21 -15.40
C VAL A 173 10.49 10.78 -16.59
N LEU A 174 11.10 10.43 -17.73
CA LEU A 174 10.36 10.07 -18.94
C LEU A 174 9.78 8.64 -18.91
N GLU A 175 10.57 7.65 -18.48
CA GLU A 175 10.23 6.23 -18.58
C GLU A 175 9.47 5.72 -17.35
N VAL A 176 9.82 6.21 -16.16
CA VAL A 176 9.22 5.75 -14.88
C VAL A 176 8.08 6.66 -14.47
N LEU A 177 8.30 7.99 -14.42
CA LEU A 177 7.25 8.95 -14.03
C LEU A 177 6.34 9.36 -15.21
N LYS A 178 6.69 8.96 -16.44
CA LYS A 178 5.92 9.22 -17.66
C LYS A 178 5.71 10.71 -17.96
N ILE A 179 6.59 11.59 -17.48
CA ILE A 179 6.50 13.03 -17.73
C ILE A 179 7.22 13.34 -19.05
N LYS A 180 6.47 13.89 -20.01
CA LYS A 180 6.97 14.27 -21.34
C LYS A 180 7.23 15.77 -21.45
N SER A 181 6.39 16.58 -20.82
CA SER A 181 6.49 18.03 -20.82
C SER A 181 6.03 18.60 -19.48
N VAL A 182 6.65 19.70 -19.07
CA VAL A 182 6.27 20.46 -17.87
C VAL A 182 5.76 21.81 -18.33
N GLU A 183 4.47 22.08 -18.12
CA GLU A 183 3.87 23.36 -18.52
C GLU A 183 4.23 24.47 -17.55
N LYS A 184 4.21 24.16 -16.25
CA LYS A 184 4.17 25.22 -15.23
C LYS A 184 4.65 24.76 -13.87
N ILE A 185 5.41 25.64 -13.22
CA ILE A 185 5.89 25.52 -11.85
C ILE A 185 5.40 26.76 -11.09
N LYS A 186 4.71 26.56 -9.97
CA LYS A 186 4.18 27.62 -9.12
C LYS A 186 4.63 27.40 -7.67
N PHE A 187 5.00 28.49 -7.00
CA PHE A 187 5.37 28.49 -5.59
C PHE A 187 4.38 29.36 -4.80
N ASP A 188 3.92 28.84 -3.66
CA ASP A 188 3.14 29.62 -2.69
C ASP A 188 4.04 29.92 -1.47
N PHE A 189 4.18 31.21 -1.10
CA PHE A 189 5.10 31.65 -0.05
C PHE A 189 4.38 32.22 1.18
N ASN A 190 4.85 31.85 2.37
CA ASN A 190 4.49 32.49 3.62
C ASN A 190 5.45 33.63 3.96
N LYS A 191 5.15 34.84 3.47
CA LYS A 191 5.99 36.03 3.68
C LYS A 191 6.13 36.42 5.16
N SER A 192 5.19 36.02 6.02
CA SER A 192 5.28 36.30 7.45
C SER A 192 6.45 35.59 8.13
N ASN A 193 6.95 34.51 7.53
CA ASN A 193 8.08 33.74 8.02
C ASN A 193 9.44 34.22 7.48
N TYR A 194 9.50 35.17 6.55
CA TYR A 194 10.78 35.68 6.02
C TYR A 194 11.65 36.25 7.15
N LYS A 195 11.03 36.89 8.14
CA LYS A 195 11.70 37.44 9.35
C LYS A 195 12.39 36.38 10.23
N ASN A 196 12.00 35.10 10.10
CA ASN A 196 12.55 34.01 10.90
C ASN A 196 13.87 33.49 10.30
N TYR A 197 14.18 33.90 9.08
CA TYR A 197 15.42 33.58 8.38
C TYR A 197 16.28 34.85 8.45
N SER A 198 17.49 34.72 9.00
CA SER A 198 18.51 35.77 8.88
C SER A 198 18.79 36.06 7.40
N ASP A 199 19.29 37.26 7.05
CA ASP A 199 19.74 37.59 5.70
C ASP A 199 20.88 36.64 5.28
N ASN A 200 20.49 35.52 4.68
CA ASN A 200 21.31 34.37 4.37
C ASN A 200 20.97 33.87 2.95
N SER A 201 21.81 33.00 2.40
CA SER A 201 21.67 32.51 1.02
C SER A 201 20.31 31.84 0.75
N VAL A 202 19.67 31.25 1.77
CA VAL A 202 18.33 30.66 1.65
C VAL A 202 17.28 31.74 1.41
N LEU A 203 17.31 32.83 2.18
CA LEU A 203 16.37 33.93 2.00
C LEU A 203 16.57 34.64 0.65
N GLN A 204 17.82 34.82 0.21
CA GLN A 204 18.14 35.37 -1.11
C GLN A 204 17.64 34.47 -2.24
N PHE A 205 17.83 33.16 -2.13
CA PHE A 205 17.27 32.19 -3.06
C PHE A 205 15.74 32.28 -3.12
N VAL A 206 15.08 32.29 -1.96
CA VAL A 206 13.61 32.40 -1.86
C VAL A 206 13.10 33.71 -2.47
N GLN A 207 13.77 34.84 -2.21
CA GLN A 207 13.40 36.13 -2.80
C GLN A 207 13.56 36.13 -4.32
N THR A 208 14.56 35.44 -4.83
CA THR A 208 14.79 35.27 -6.27
C THR A 208 13.64 34.50 -6.92
N ILE A 209 13.22 33.38 -6.32
CA ILE A 209 12.10 32.59 -6.84
C ILE A 209 10.73 33.24 -6.59
N ASP A 210 10.56 34.08 -5.56
CA ASP A 210 9.34 34.87 -5.28
C ASP A 210 9.20 36.10 -6.19
N SER A 211 10.16 36.37 -7.08
CA SER A 211 10.11 37.49 -8.02
C SER A 211 9.02 37.34 -9.10
N LYS A 212 8.65 36.09 -9.42
CA LYS A 212 7.59 35.73 -10.37
C LYS A 212 6.73 34.64 -9.74
N THR A 213 5.43 34.69 -9.99
CA THR A 213 4.47 33.73 -9.42
C THR A 213 4.54 32.35 -10.08
N GLU A 214 4.94 32.29 -11.34
CA GLU A 214 4.84 31.09 -12.19
C GLU A 214 6.02 31.03 -13.16
N TYR A 215 6.57 29.84 -13.38
CA TYR A 215 7.69 29.61 -14.28
C TYR A 215 7.39 28.45 -15.23
N THR A 216 7.89 28.52 -16.45
CA THR A 216 8.16 27.32 -17.26
C THR A 216 9.38 26.58 -16.72
N LEU A 217 9.60 25.33 -17.12
CA LEU A 217 10.78 24.57 -16.67
C LEU A 217 12.08 25.23 -17.13
N GLU A 218 12.13 25.71 -18.37
CA GLU A 218 13.28 26.39 -18.96
C GLU A 218 13.57 27.70 -18.23
N GLU A 219 12.56 28.55 -18.00
CA GLU A 219 12.71 29.79 -17.23
C GLU A 219 13.23 29.53 -15.81
N PHE A 220 12.68 28.50 -15.13
CA PHE A 220 13.12 28.17 -13.79
C PHE A 220 14.57 27.65 -13.78
N LYS A 221 14.92 26.78 -14.74
CA LYS A 221 16.30 26.29 -14.92
C LYS A 221 17.28 27.43 -15.17
N GLU A 222 16.95 28.35 -16.07
CA GLU A 222 17.80 29.52 -16.35
C GLU A 222 17.99 30.39 -15.11
N LEU A 223 16.91 30.65 -14.35
CA LEU A 223 16.96 31.44 -13.12
C LEU A 223 17.91 30.81 -12.08
N VAL A 224 17.79 29.51 -11.85
CA VAL A 224 18.56 28.84 -10.81
C VAL A 224 19.99 28.53 -11.24
N ASN A 225 20.22 28.09 -12.49
CA ASN A 225 21.55 27.73 -12.99
C ASN A 225 22.47 28.94 -13.16
N LEU A 226 21.91 30.14 -13.31
CA LEU A 226 22.69 31.38 -13.36
C LEU A 226 23.33 31.72 -12.00
N LEU A 227 22.70 31.32 -10.90
CA LEU A 227 23.00 31.82 -9.56
C LEU A 227 23.43 30.74 -8.56
N TYR A 228 23.06 29.48 -8.82
CA TYR A 228 23.17 28.38 -7.86
C TYR A 228 23.54 27.06 -8.56
N SER A 229 24.17 26.15 -7.83
CA SER A 229 24.35 24.77 -8.30
C SER A 229 23.10 23.91 -8.04
N ASP A 230 22.89 22.84 -8.80
CA ASP A 230 21.76 21.91 -8.60
C ASP A 230 21.63 21.41 -7.15
N SER A 231 22.77 21.12 -6.49
CA SER A 231 22.81 20.71 -5.08
C SER A 231 22.35 21.84 -4.16
N ASP A 232 22.81 23.08 -4.39
CA ASP A 232 22.41 24.24 -3.59
C ASP A 232 20.91 24.54 -3.72
N VAL A 233 20.36 24.43 -4.93
CA VAL A 233 18.93 24.63 -5.19
C VAL A 233 18.10 23.67 -4.36
N PHE A 234 18.44 22.38 -4.38
CA PHE A 234 17.75 21.40 -3.55
C PHE A 234 17.87 21.74 -2.06
N ASN A 235 19.09 22.07 -1.60
CA ASN A 235 19.35 22.36 -0.20
C ASN A 235 18.53 23.55 0.29
N TYR A 236 18.45 24.61 -0.50
CA TYR A 236 17.66 25.80 -0.19
C TYR A 236 16.18 25.54 -0.22
N LEU A 237 15.67 24.80 -1.22
CA LEU A 237 14.28 24.36 -1.24
C LEU A 237 13.95 23.54 0.00
N TYR A 238 14.84 22.63 0.41
CA TYR A 238 14.62 21.74 1.56
C TYR A 238 14.54 22.54 2.86
N ILE A 239 15.47 23.48 3.06
CA ILE A 239 15.45 24.39 4.22
C ILE A 239 14.23 25.32 4.16
N ALA A 240 13.82 25.81 3.00
CA ALA A 240 12.65 26.68 2.87
C ALA A 240 11.31 25.92 3.04
N ASN A 241 11.30 24.61 2.81
CA ASN A 241 10.15 23.71 2.92
C ASN A 241 10.04 23.03 4.32
N SER A 242 10.77 23.55 5.31
CA SER A 242 10.83 23.11 6.72
C SER A 242 9.46 22.96 7.43
N PRO A 243 9.35 22.27 8.60
CA PRO A 243 8.08 21.94 9.26
C PRO A 243 7.11 23.09 9.47
N LYS A 244 5.83 22.73 9.63
CA LYS A 244 4.62 23.59 9.59
C LYS A 244 4.68 24.95 10.30
N GLY A 245 5.56 25.17 11.27
CA GLY A 245 5.67 26.43 12.01
C GLY A 245 6.64 27.46 11.42
N THR A 246 7.62 27.03 10.61
CA THR A 246 8.73 27.90 10.13
C THR A 246 8.90 27.87 8.60
N LYS A 247 8.00 27.19 7.90
CA LYS A 247 8.02 27.01 6.45
C LYS A 247 7.90 28.34 5.70
N ILE A 248 8.78 28.60 4.74
CA ILE A 248 8.62 29.75 3.83
C ILE A 248 7.84 29.32 2.58
N ILE A 249 8.19 28.19 1.98
CA ILE A 249 7.49 27.68 0.79
C ILE A 249 6.30 26.85 1.27
N GLU A 250 5.08 27.40 1.27
CA GLU A 250 3.89 26.66 1.70
C GLU A 250 3.56 25.51 0.76
N ASN A 251 3.66 25.74 -0.54
CA ASN A 251 3.34 24.74 -1.54
C ASN A 251 4.18 24.93 -2.82
N ILE A 252 4.38 23.84 -3.55
CA ILE A 252 4.98 23.81 -4.88
C ILE A 252 4.01 23.06 -5.78
N THR A 253 3.49 23.71 -6.81
CA THR A 253 2.60 23.07 -7.79
C THR A 253 3.35 22.90 -9.10
N ILE A 254 3.38 21.69 -9.64
CA ILE A 254 4.02 21.36 -10.92
C ILE A 254 2.94 20.76 -11.82
N LEU A 255 2.64 21.41 -12.94
CA LEU A 255 1.73 20.91 -13.97
C LEU A 255 2.54 20.32 -15.12
N TYR A 256 2.17 19.10 -15.51
CA TYR A 256 2.83 18.35 -16.57
C TYR A 256 1.82 17.58 -17.42
N ASN A 257 2.22 17.18 -18.63
CA ASN A 257 1.42 16.40 -19.58
C ASN A 257 -0.05 16.86 -19.74
N GLU A 258 -0.26 18.15 -19.95
CA GLU A 258 -1.56 18.77 -20.19
C GLU A 258 -2.53 18.53 -19.02
N HIS A 259 -2.19 19.11 -17.85
CA HIS A 259 -3.00 19.21 -16.62
C HIS A 259 -2.82 18.17 -15.50
N LEU A 260 -1.80 17.32 -15.52
CA LEU A 260 -1.52 16.41 -14.42
C LEU A 260 -0.68 17.07 -13.32
N THR A 261 -0.87 16.63 -12.07
CA THR A 261 -0.05 17.01 -10.92
C THR A 261 0.53 15.77 -10.24
N ILE A 262 1.34 15.99 -9.19
CA ILE A 262 1.97 14.89 -8.43
C ILE A 262 0.94 14.04 -7.71
N GLU A 263 -0.20 14.64 -7.38
CA GLU A 263 -1.33 13.97 -6.75
C GLU A 263 -1.83 12.81 -7.62
N ASP A 264 -1.75 12.93 -8.94
CA ASP A 264 -2.14 11.92 -9.93
C ASP A 264 -1.15 10.75 -10.06
N PHE A 265 0.05 10.87 -9.48
CA PHE A 265 0.96 9.72 -9.40
C PHE A 265 0.38 8.61 -8.52
N SER A 266 0.61 7.38 -8.95
CA SER A 266 0.41 6.21 -8.10
C SER A 266 1.29 6.30 -6.85
N GLU A 267 0.86 5.66 -5.75
CA GLU A 267 1.66 5.59 -4.52
C GLU A 267 3.06 4.99 -4.79
N GLY A 268 3.16 4.09 -5.76
CA GLY A 268 4.44 3.52 -6.17
C GLY A 268 5.37 4.52 -6.87
N GLU A 269 4.85 5.32 -7.81
CA GLU A 269 5.62 6.39 -8.48
C GLU A 269 6.09 7.44 -7.47
N LYS A 270 5.22 7.87 -6.55
CA LYS A 270 5.57 8.80 -5.46
C LYS A 270 6.70 8.28 -4.58
N LYS A 271 6.76 6.96 -4.39
CA LYS A 271 7.76 6.30 -3.55
C LYS A 271 9.10 6.13 -4.27
N LEU A 272 9.07 5.69 -5.53
CA LEU A 272 10.25 5.65 -6.40
C LEU A 272 10.86 7.04 -6.56
N LEU A 273 10.02 8.07 -6.69
CA LEU A 273 10.44 9.47 -6.70
C LEU A 273 11.23 9.83 -5.44
N LEU A 274 10.70 9.57 -4.24
CA LEU A 274 11.41 9.86 -2.99
C LEU A 274 12.74 9.10 -2.88
N ILE A 275 12.75 7.82 -3.25
CA ILE A 275 13.94 6.98 -3.23
C ILE A 275 15.01 7.54 -4.17
N ARG A 276 14.65 7.83 -5.43
CA ARG A 276 15.55 8.40 -6.44
C ARG A 276 16.13 9.73 -5.97
N ALA A 277 15.26 10.60 -5.48
CA ALA A 277 15.62 11.91 -4.96
C ALA A 277 16.58 11.80 -3.77
N ALA A 278 16.34 10.89 -2.81
CA ALA A 278 17.23 10.63 -1.69
C ALA A 278 18.66 10.27 -2.12
N PHE A 279 18.80 9.45 -3.15
CA PHE A 279 20.11 9.06 -3.68
C PHE A 279 20.82 10.20 -4.41
N GLU A 280 20.07 11.10 -5.04
CA GLU A 280 20.63 12.30 -5.65
C GLU A 280 21.16 13.25 -4.56
N PHE A 281 20.35 13.53 -3.53
CA PHE A 281 20.67 14.51 -2.49
C PHE A 281 21.76 14.08 -1.51
N ALA A 282 22.00 12.78 -1.39
CA ALA A 282 23.12 12.33 -0.60
C ALA A 282 24.48 12.67 -1.25
N GLU A 283 24.51 13.08 -2.53
CA GLU A 283 25.72 13.22 -3.35
C GLU A 283 26.57 11.93 -3.34
N GLN A 284 27.67 11.83 -4.09
CA GLN A 284 28.53 10.63 -4.05
C GLN A 284 29.36 10.49 -2.75
N GLU A 285 28.80 10.93 -1.61
CA GLU A 285 29.40 10.85 -0.28
C GLU A 285 29.20 9.48 0.38
N ASP A 286 30.09 9.18 1.32
CA ASP A 286 30.00 8.02 2.20
C ASP A 286 28.75 8.12 3.09
N SER A 287 27.68 7.43 2.69
CA SER A 287 26.36 7.57 3.29
C SER A 287 25.72 6.24 3.65
N LEU A 288 24.82 6.27 4.63
CA LEU A 288 23.98 5.16 5.05
C LEU A 288 22.51 5.47 4.71
N PHE A 289 21.86 4.56 3.98
CA PHE A 289 20.45 4.64 3.65
C PHE A 289 19.67 3.62 4.45
N VAL A 290 18.56 4.05 5.06
CA VAL A 290 17.70 3.27 5.94
C VAL A 290 16.28 3.35 5.38
N LEU A 291 15.84 2.29 4.70
CA LEU A 291 14.59 2.26 3.94
C LEU A 291 13.60 1.29 4.58
N ASP A 292 12.51 1.81 5.15
CA ASP A 292 11.48 0.95 5.74
C ASP A 292 10.41 0.58 4.69
N GLU A 293 10.32 -0.71 4.38
CA GLU A 293 9.41 -1.29 3.39
C GLU A 293 9.34 -0.46 2.09
N PRO A 294 10.47 -0.22 1.39
CA PRO A 294 10.50 0.64 0.21
C PRO A 294 9.59 0.14 -0.92
N ASP A 295 9.10 -1.10 -0.83
CA ASP A 295 8.21 -1.74 -1.79
C ASP A 295 6.72 -1.75 -1.39
N ALA A 296 6.37 -1.28 -0.19
CA ALA A 296 4.96 -1.15 0.20
C ALA A 296 4.23 -0.23 -0.78
N HIS A 297 3.02 -0.62 -1.19
CA HIS A 297 2.16 0.07 -2.18
C HIS A 297 2.75 0.21 -3.60
N ILE A 298 3.84 -0.51 -3.92
CA ILE A 298 4.36 -0.66 -5.28
C ILE A 298 3.81 -1.94 -5.90
N HIS A 299 3.30 -1.84 -7.14
CA HIS A 299 2.80 -2.98 -7.90
C HIS A 299 3.90 -4.04 -8.08
N LEU A 300 3.54 -5.33 -7.99
CA LEU A 300 4.48 -6.46 -8.01
C LEU A 300 5.48 -6.40 -9.17
N ASN A 301 5.01 -6.09 -10.39
CA ASN A 301 5.84 -5.96 -11.59
C ASN A 301 6.91 -4.84 -11.50
N ASN A 302 6.69 -3.83 -10.67
CA ASN A 302 7.61 -2.70 -10.48
C ASN A 302 8.53 -2.88 -9.27
N LYS A 303 8.35 -3.93 -8.45
CA LYS A 303 9.19 -4.15 -7.26
C LYS A 303 10.64 -4.47 -7.62
N GLU A 304 10.90 -5.06 -8.79
CA GLU A 304 12.26 -5.22 -9.31
C GLU A 304 12.92 -3.89 -9.66
N GLN A 305 12.14 -2.90 -10.11
CA GLN A 305 12.66 -1.57 -10.45
C GLN A 305 13.24 -0.85 -9.23
N ILE A 306 12.73 -1.15 -8.02
CA ILE A 306 13.27 -0.62 -6.76
C ILE A 306 14.73 -1.06 -6.61
N ILE A 307 15.00 -2.36 -6.76
CA ILE A 307 16.36 -2.90 -6.64
C ILE A 307 17.26 -2.35 -7.75
N LYS A 308 16.76 -2.27 -8.99
CA LYS A 308 17.50 -1.65 -10.11
C LYS A 308 17.83 -0.19 -9.86
N THR A 309 16.95 0.56 -9.18
CA THR A 309 17.19 1.96 -8.81
C THR A 309 18.36 2.10 -7.84
N PHE A 310 18.67 1.06 -7.06
CA PHE A 310 19.79 1.08 -6.12
C PHE A 310 21.15 0.86 -6.80
N GLU A 311 21.19 0.13 -7.92
CA GLU A 311 22.43 -0.31 -8.58
C GLU A 311 23.45 0.80 -8.81
N PRO A 312 23.08 1.95 -9.40
CA PRO A 312 24.04 3.04 -9.69
C PRO A 312 24.61 3.69 -8.43
N TYR A 313 23.98 3.46 -7.28
CA TYR A 313 24.27 4.11 -6.02
C TYR A 313 24.86 3.16 -4.97
N LYS A 314 25.19 1.92 -5.35
CA LYS A 314 25.82 0.97 -4.43
C LYS A 314 27.24 1.39 -4.08
N ASP A 315 27.96 2.01 -5.01
CA ASP A 315 29.34 2.43 -4.76
C ASP A 315 29.40 3.45 -3.62
N LYS A 316 30.21 3.13 -2.59
CA LYS A 316 30.47 3.96 -1.39
C LYS A 316 29.27 4.18 -0.45
N ARG A 317 28.09 3.63 -0.73
CA ARG A 317 26.89 3.80 0.12
C ARG A 317 26.39 2.46 0.66
N GLN A 318 26.01 2.42 1.93
CA GLN A 318 25.34 1.25 2.51
C GLN A 318 23.83 1.44 2.39
N ILE A 319 23.12 0.47 1.83
CA ILE A 319 21.66 0.47 1.81
C ILE A 319 21.18 -0.61 2.77
N VAL A 320 20.36 -0.22 3.74
CA VAL A 320 19.68 -1.13 4.67
C VAL A 320 18.19 -0.98 4.42
N LEU A 321 17.55 -2.03 3.94
CA LEU A 321 16.12 -2.02 3.66
C LEU A 321 15.39 -3.11 4.45
N THR A 322 14.14 -2.86 4.77
CA THR A 322 13.24 -3.88 5.33
C THR A 322 12.19 -4.24 4.29
N THR A 323 11.75 -5.50 4.26
CA THR A 323 10.61 -5.89 3.43
C THR A 323 9.91 -7.13 3.99
N HIS A 324 8.63 -7.27 3.66
CA HIS A 324 7.90 -8.53 3.81
C HIS A 324 7.55 -9.13 2.43
N SER A 325 8.05 -8.55 1.33
CA SER A 325 7.66 -8.96 -0.03
C SER A 325 8.51 -10.11 -0.56
N PRO A 326 7.86 -11.19 -1.02
CA PRO A 326 8.54 -12.28 -1.72
C PRO A 326 9.23 -11.82 -3.00
N THR A 327 8.62 -10.91 -3.75
CA THR A 327 9.15 -10.38 -5.03
C THR A 327 10.45 -9.60 -4.84
N VAL A 328 10.52 -8.72 -3.84
CA VAL A 328 11.77 -8.00 -3.50
C VAL A 328 12.84 -8.99 -3.04
N THR A 329 12.46 -9.94 -2.20
CA THR A 329 13.37 -11.00 -1.74
C THR A 329 13.93 -11.80 -2.92
N GLN A 330 13.11 -12.06 -3.94
CA GLN A 330 13.52 -12.77 -5.16
C GLN A 330 14.47 -11.93 -6.02
N ALA A 331 14.17 -10.64 -6.22
CA ALA A 331 14.95 -9.71 -7.03
C ALA A 331 16.37 -9.43 -6.49
N ILE A 332 16.64 -9.78 -5.23
CA ILE A 332 17.95 -9.64 -4.63
C ILE A 332 18.79 -10.90 -4.94
N ASP A 333 19.75 -10.78 -5.85
CA ASP A 333 20.47 -11.94 -6.41
C ASP A 333 21.40 -12.66 -5.43
N ASN A 334 21.90 -11.98 -4.40
CA ASN A 334 22.90 -12.53 -3.48
C ASN A 334 22.28 -12.97 -2.15
N GLU A 335 22.46 -14.22 -1.74
CA GLU A 335 21.95 -14.69 -0.44
C GLU A 335 22.66 -14.01 0.74
N ASN A 336 23.91 -13.56 0.57
CA ASN A 336 24.71 -12.91 1.60
C ASN A 336 24.24 -11.48 1.96
N CYS A 337 23.19 -10.97 1.31
CA CYS A 337 22.52 -9.73 1.73
C CYS A 337 21.14 -9.94 2.34
N LEU A 338 20.65 -11.17 2.46
CA LEU A 338 19.32 -11.48 2.99
C LEU A 338 19.40 -11.92 4.46
N PHE A 339 18.72 -11.18 5.33
CA PHE A 339 18.68 -11.47 6.77
C PHE A 339 17.24 -11.62 7.23
N MET A 340 16.84 -12.86 7.52
CA MET A 340 15.52 -13.12 8.07
C MET A 340 15.51 -12.78 9.57
N VAL A 341 14.60 -11.88 9.96
CA VAL A 341 14.40 -11.49 11.35
C VAL A 341 13.07 -12.02 11.85
N SER A 342 13.11 -12.73 12.98
CA SER A 342 11.94 -13.19 13.70
C SER A 342 12.13 -12.98 15.19
N ARG A 343 11.11 -12.37 15.84
CA ARG A 343 11.13 -12.04 17.28
C ARG A 343 12.42 -11.31 17.71
N GLY A 344 12.92 -10.44 16.83
CA GLY A 344 14.09 -9.59 17.04
C GLY A 344 15.44 -10.29 16.95
N LYS A 345 15.48 -11.54 16.48
CA LYS A 345 16.70 -12.31 16.22
C LYS A 345 16.86 -12.58 14.73
N ILE A 346 18.10 -12.68 14.26
CA ILE A 346 18.40 -13.17 12.91
C ILE A 346 18.33 -14.70 12.93
N ILE A 347 17.63 -15.27 11.94
CA ILE A 347 17.52 -16.71 11.74
C ILE A 347 18.21 -17.05 10.42
N GLU A 348 19.14 -18.00 10.47
CA GLU A 348 19.75 -18.56 9.26
C GLU A 348 18.73 -19.39 8.49
N ARG A 349 18.45 -18.95 7.26
CA ARG A 349 17.52 -19.59 6.33
C ARG A 349 18.04 -19.43 4.91
N LYS A 350 17.81 -20.44 4.08
CA LYS A 350 18.08 -20.33 2.64
C LYS A 350 17.06 -19.38 2.00
N LYS A 351 17.42 -18.69 0.92
CA LYS A 351 16.52 -17.78 0.20
C LYS A 351 15.16 -18.41 -0.14
N GLN A 352 15.14 -19.71 -0.44
CA GLN A 352 13.92 -20.47 -0.74
C GLN A 352 12.98 -20.61 0.47
N GLU A 353 13.55 -20.86 1.66
CA GLU A 353 12.81 -20.98 2.93
C GLU A 353 12.27 -19.63 3.40
N ILE A 354 13.05 -18.55 3.19
CA ILE A 354 12.60 -17.18 3.48
C ILE A 354 11.36 -16.83 2.64
N ILE A 355 11.38 -17.17 1.34
CA ILE A 355 10.26 -16.91 0.44
C ILE A 355 9.03 -17.74 0.83
N SER A 356 9.19 -19.02 1.18
CA SER A 356 8.04 -19.84 1.61
C SER A 356 7.36 -19.27 2.85
N ASP A 357 8.15 -18.86 3.86
CA ASP A 357 7.63 -18.34 5.13
C ASP A 357 6.91 -16.99 4.97
N LEU A 358 7.30 -16.18 3.99
CA LEU A 358 6.60 -14.93 3.66
C LEU A 358 5.28 -15.16 2.91
N THR A 359 5.09 -16.33 2.32
CA THR A 359 3.99 -16.60 1.38
C THR A 359 2.85 -17.43 1.96
N ASN A 360 2.94 -17.84 3.24
CA ASN A 360 1.90 -18.55 4.01
C ASN A 360 1.09 -19.56 3.16
N ASP A 361 1.64 -20.72 2.84
CA ASP A 361 0.92 -21.98 2.51
C ASP A 361 -0.20 -21.96 1.43
N PHE A 362 -0.05 -21.18 0.35
CA PHE A 362 -0.90 -21.33 -0.86
C PHE A 362 -0.17 -21.93 -2.06
N TRP A 363 1.04 -21.46 -2.39
CA TRP A 363 1.84 -21.92 -3.54
C TRP A 363 3.32 -21.98 -3.23
N ASN A 364 4.06 -22.87 -3.87
CA ASN A 364 5.52 -22.85 -3.82
C ASN A 364 6.09 -21.76 -4.76
N LYS A 365 7.38 -21.43 -4.59
CA LYS A 365 8.08 -20.35 -5.32
C LYS A 365 7.91 -20.42 -6.84
N HIS A 366 7.92 -21.63 -7.42
CA HIS A 366 7.75 -21.82 -8.86
C HIS A 366 6.31 -21.52 -9.32
N GLN A 367 5.32 -21.93 -8.54
CA GLN A 367 3.90 -21.69 -8.85
C GLN A 367 3.56 -20.21 -8.76
N GLN A 368 4.10 -19.48 -7.78
CA GLN A 368 3.89 -18.04 -7.64
C GLN A 368 4.54 -17.24 -8.78
N SER A 369 5.82 -17.50 -9.08
CA SER A 369 6.48 -16.83 -10.20
C SER A 369 5.76 -17.14 -11.51
N SER A 370 5.34 -18.39 -11.72
CA SER A 370 4.56 -18.79 -12.90
C SER A 370 3.22 -18.04 -13.00
N PHE A 371 2.49 -17.88 -11.90
CA PHE A 371 1.23 -17.12 -11.87
C PHE A 371 1.45 -15.65 -12.21
N LEU A 372 2.42 -15.01 -11.55
CA LEU A 372 2.73 -13.59 -11.75
C LEU A 372 3.31 -13.30 -13.14
N SER A 373 4.01 -14.27 -13.75
CA SER A 373 4.56 -14.15 -15.10
C SER A 373 3.58 -14.55 -16.22
N SER A 374 2.39 -15.04 -15.88
CA SER A 374 1.43 -15.49 -16.88
C SER A 374 1.00 -14.32 -17.75
N GLN A 375 1.14 -14.47 -19.06
CA GLN A 375 0.67 -13.50 -20.06
C GLN A 375 -0.73 -13.88 -20.59
N LYS A 376 -1.35 -14.91 -20.01
CA LYS A 376 -2.64 -15.43 -20.45
C LYS A 376 -3.76 -14.52 -19.95
N LYS A 377 -4.70 -14.20 -20.84
CA LYS A 377 -5.90 -13.43 -20.50
C LYS A 377 -6.97 -14.27 -19.80
N LEU A 378 -6.75 -15.57 -19.67
CA LEU A 378 -7.65 -16.51 -19.03
C LEU A 378 -6.86 -17.36 -18.03
N ILE A 379 -7.29 -17.35 -16.77
CA ILE A 379 -6.64 -18.10 -15.68
C ILE A 379 -7.68 -18.94 -14.95
N LEU A 380 -7.43 -20.24 -14.86
CA LEU A 380 -8.25 -21.21 -14.15
C LEU A 380 -7.67 -21.49 -12.76
N LEU A 381 -8.50 -21.36 -11.73
CA LEU A 381 -8.17 -21.64 -10.33
C LEU A 381 -8.92 -22.90 -9.89
N VAL A 382 -8.18 -23.90 -9.43
CA VAL A 382 -8.73 -25.22 -9.08
C VAL A 382 -8.38 -25.59 -7.65
N GLU A 383 -9.13 -26.52 -7.06
CA GLU A 383 -8.96 -26.92 -5.66
C GLU A 383 -7.61 -27.62 -5.43
N GLY A 384 -7.25 -28.60 -6.24
CA GLY A 384 -6.14 -29.50 -6.02
C GLY A 384 -5.18 -29.67 -7.20
N LYS A 385 -4.04 -30.31 -6.93
CA LYS A 385 -3.02 -30.60 -7.95
C LYS A 385 -3.52 -31.55 -9.04
N HIS A 386 -4.39 -32.50 -8.69
CA HIS A 386 -4.94 -33.50 -9.61
C HIS A 386 -5.89 -32.84 -10.62
N ASP A 387 -6.72 -31.88 -10.18
CA ASP A 387 -7.58 -31.09 -11.06
C ASP A 387 -6.79 -30.38 -12.15
N LYS A 388 -5.68 -29.73 -11.74
CA LYS A 388 -4.77 -29.08 -12.67
C LYS A 388 -4.23 -30.06 -13.70
N LEU A 389 -3.73 -31.22 -13.27
CA LEU A 389 -3.14 -32.21 -14.18
C LEU A 389 -4.17 -32.76 -15.16
N HIS A 390 -5.36 -33.12 -14.69
CA HIS A 390 -6.42 -33.67 -15.53
C HIS A 390 -6.96 -32.66 -16.54
N ILE A 391 -7.18 -31.40 -16.14
CA ILE A 391 -7.63 -30.34 -17.06
C ILE A 391 -6.57 -30.06 -18.13
N VAL A 392 -5.29 -29.98 -17.75
CA VAL A 392 -4.19 -29.77 -18.71
C VAL A 392 -4.08 -30.95 -19.68
N ASN A 393 -4.15 -32.19 -19.20
CA ASN A 393 -4.08 -33.38 -20.05
C ASN A 393 -5.29 -33.45 -21.00
N ALA A 394 -6.50 -33.16 -20.50
CA ALA A 394 -7.71 -33.11 -21.31
C ALA A 394 -7.63 -32.03 -22.40
N TYR A 395 -7.19 -30.83 -22.05
CA TYR A 395 -7.03 -29.74 -23.01
C TYR A 395 -5.98 -30.07 -24.07
N ASN A 396 -4.84 -30.66 -23.69
CA ASN A 396 -3.82 -31.08 -24.66
C ASN A 396 -4.36 -32.07 -25.71
N LYS A 397 -5.30 -32.94 -25.32
CA LYS A 397 -5.94 -33.92 -26.21
C LYS A 397 -7.09 -33.32 -27.02
N LEU A 398 -7.87 -32.43 -26.41
CA LEU A 398 -9.04 -31.76 -27.04
C LEU A 398 -8.69 -30.44 -27.73
N LYS A 399 -7.41 -30.07 -27.80
CA LYS A 399 -6.94 -28.77 -28.31
C LYS A 399 -7.46 -28.44 -29.72
N SER A 400 -7.62 -29.46 -30.57
CA SER A 400 -8.19 -29.29 -31.92
C SER A 400 -9.66 -28.89 -31.92
N GLU A 401 -10.42 -29.27 -30.89
CA GLU A 401 -11.83 -28.90 -30.73
C GLU A 401 -11.97 -27.47 -30.16
N TYR A 402 -10.98 -26.98 -29.42
CA TYR A 402 -10.98 -25.65 -28.77
C TYR A 402 -9.74 -24.80 -29.11
N PRO A 403 -9.51 -24.44 -30.38
CA PRO A 403 -8.27 -23.79 -30.83
C PRO A 403 -8.11 -22.34 -30.31
N THR A 404 -9.20 -21.69 -29.90
CA THR A 404 -9.24 -20.30 -29.43
C THR A 404 -8.98 -20.16 -27.93
N LEU A 405 -9.09 -21.25 -27.18
CA LEU A 405 -8.83 -21.24 -25.74
C LEU A 405 -7.33 -21.15 -25.50
N ASP A 406 -6.93 -20.22 -24.66
CA ASP A 406 -5.53 -20.05 -24.23
C ASP A 406 -5.49 -19.61 -22.77
N PHE A 407 -5.13 -20.53 -21.88
CA PHE A 407 -5.25 -20.34 -20.43
C PHE A 407 -4.12 -21.02 -19.65
N ASP A 408 -3.90 -20.52 -18.43
CA ASP A 408 -3.08 -21.20 -17.41
C ASP A 408 -3.94 -21.75 -16.27
N VAL A 409 -3.50 -22.83 -15.64
CA VAL A 409 -4.21 -23.50 -14.54
C VAL A 409 -3.37 -23.51 -13.27
N PHE A 410 -3.96 -23.09 -12.14
CA PHE A 410 -3.29 -23.07 -10.84
C PHE A 410 -4.13 -23.71 -9.74
N SER A 411 -3.51 -24.60 -8.96
CA SER A 411 -4.14 -25.34 -7.86
C SER A 411 -3.92 -24.64 -6.52
N LEU A 412 -4.96 -24.32 -5.76
CA LEU A 412 -4.86 -23.55 -4.51
C LEU A 412 -4.77 -24.39 -3.24
N GLY A 413 -4.89 -25.71 -3.34
CA GLY A 413 -4.78 -26.64 -2.20
C GLY A 413 -6.00 -26.63 -1.28
N GLY A 414 -7.20 -26.48 -1.85
CA GLY A 414 -8.50 -26.56 -1.18
C GLY A 414 -9.55 -25.59 -1.74
N GLU A 415 -10.81 -25.99 -1.66
CA GLU A 415 -12.00 -25.22 -2.08
C GLU A 415 -12.13 -23.89 -1.34
N GLY A 416 -11.86 -23.89 -0.04
CA GLY A 416 -11.97 -22.72 0.84
C GLY A 416 -11.01 -21.57 0.49
N LYS A 417 -10.05 -21.83 -0.39
CA LYS A 417 -8.96 -20.91 -0.75
C LYS A 417 -9.21 -20.13 -2.03
N ILE A 418 -10.06 -20.63 -2.93
CA ILE A 418 -10.34 -20.01 -4.24
C ILE A 418 -10.95 -18.61 -4.07
N HIS A 419 -12.02 -18.48 -3.29
CA HIS A 419 -12.71 -17.22 -3.11
C HIS A 419 -11.88 -16.13 -2.41
N PRO A 420 -11.22 -16.39 -1.26
CA PRO A 420 -10.32 -15.42 -0.64
C PRO A 420 -9.21 -14.95 -1.59
N PHE A 421 -8.67 -15.85 -2.41
CA PHE A 421 -7.66 -15.50 -3.40
C PHE A 421 -8.21 -14.56 -4.48
N MET A 422 -9.36 -14.90 -5.08
CA MET A 422 -10.01 -14.05 -6.09
C MET A 422 -10.40 -12.67 -5.52
N ASN A 423 -10.87 -12.61 -4.28
CA ASN A 423 -11.10 -11.33 -3.60
C ASN A 423 -9.82 -10.53 -3.39
N GLY A 424 -8.72 -11.19 -3.04
CA GLY A 424 -7.42 -10.53 -2.92
C GLY A 424 -6.93 -9.96 -4.25
N LEU A 425 -7.11 -10.69 -5.35
CA LEU A 425 -6.78 -10.20 -6.70
C LEU A 425 -7.61 -8.96 -7.07
N TYR A 426 -8.90 -8.99 -6.75
CA TYR A 426 -9.81 -7.86 -6.94
C TYR A 426 -9.41 -6.65 -6.10
N GLU A 427 -9.17 -6.82 -4.79
CA GLU A 427 -8.79 -5.73 -3.89
C GLU A 427 -7.43 -5.12 -4.25
N ALA A 428 -6.55 -5.91 -4.87
CA ALA A 428 -5.27 -5.46 -5.40
C ALA A 428 -5.37 -4.76 -6.78
N ASN A 429 -6.56 -4.71 -7.39
CA ASN A 429 -6.82 -4.11 -8.70
C ASN A 429 -5.90 -4.67 -9.80
N ILE A 430 -5.63 -5.98 -9.76
CA ILE A 430 -4.76 -6.68 -10.71
C ILE A 430 -5.46 -6.74 -12.07
N GLU A 431 -4.80 -6.17 -13.09
CA GLU A 431 -5.14 -6.17 -14.52
C GLU A 431 -6.61 -6.51 -14.86
N ASN A 432 -7.43 -5.47 -15.05
CA ASN A 432 -8.82 -5.55 -15.53
C ASN A 432 -8.97 -6.14 -16.95
N SER A 433 -7.97 -6.82 -17.49
CA SER A 433 -7.97 -7.51 -18.79
C SER A 433 -7.83 -9.02 -18.68
N VAL A 434 -7.69 -9.56 -17.47
CA VAL A 434 -7.57 -11.01 -17.21
C VAL A 434 -8.88 -11.54 -16.64
N ILE A 435 -9.35 -12.66 -17.18
CA ILE A 435 -10.51 -13.40 -16.70
C ILE A 435 -10.04 -14.52 -15.77
N TYR A 436 -10.55 -14.53 -14.54
CA TYR A 436 -10.30 -15.56 -13.54
C TYR A 436 -11.53 -16.45 -13.37
N ILE A 437 -11.34 -17.77 -13.49
CA ILE A 437 -12.40 -18.77 -13.32
C ILE A 437 -12.06 -19.72 -12.18
N GLY A 438 -12.86 -19.72 -11.12
CA GLY A 438 -12.79 -20.71 -10.04
C GLY A 438 -13.61 -21.97 -10.34
N ILE A 439 -12.95 -23.12 -10.43
CA ILE A 439 -13.60 -24.41 -10.68
C ILE A 439 -13.59 -25.20 -9.37
N TYR A 440 -14.80 -25.55 -8.92
CA TYR A 440 -15.02 -26.28 -7.67
C TYR A 440 -15.41 -27.73 -7.96
N ASP A 441 -14.99 -28.66 -7.11
CA ASP A 441 -15.54 -30.00 -7.10
C ASP A 441 -17.04 -29.94 -6.83
N ASN A 442 -17.81 -30.80 -7.51
CA ASN A 442 -19.26 -30.85 -7.34
C ASN A 442 -19.61 -31.86 -6.24
N ASP A 443 -19.10 -31.54 -5.05
CA ASP A 443 -19.32 -32.23 -3.78
C ASP A 443 -19.93 -31.30 -2.73
N SER A 444 -20.11 -31.81 -1.51
CA SER A 444 -20.70 -31.03 -0.42
C SER A 444 -19.84 -29.82 -0.02
N ALA A 445 -18.50 -29.93 -0.09
CA ALA A 445 -17.57 -28.90 0.35
C ALA A 445 -17.48 -27.75 -0.67
N GLY A 446 -17.26 -28.08 -1.95
CA GLY A 446 -17.22 -27.15 -3.06
C GLY A 446 -18.55 -26.42 -3.24
N THR A 447 -19.68 -27.14 -3.17
CA THR A 447 -21.02 -26.51 -3.27
C THR A 447 -21.27 -25.53 -2.12
N THR A 448 -20.95 -25.92 -0.89
CA THR A 448 -21.12 -25.05 0.28
C THR A 448 -20.27 -23.79 0.17
N THR A 449 -19.02 -23.95 -0.25
CA THR A 449 -18.08 -22.84 -0.38
C THR A 449 -18.49 -21.89 -1.50
N LEU A 450 -18.81 -22.41 -2.68
CA LEU A 450 -19.29 -21.61 -3.81
C LEU A 450 -20.56 -20.81 -3.47
N ASN A 451 -21.49 -21.42 -2.73
CA ASN A 451 -22.72 -20.75 -2.29
C ASN A 451 -22.47 -19.64 -1.25
N LYS A 452 -21.44 -19.79 -0.40
CA LYS A 452 -21.08 -18.79 0.62
C LYS A 452 -20.15 -17.69 0.09
N ALA A 453 -19.52 -17.92 -1.05
CA ALA A 453 -18.44 -17.12 -1.61
C ALA A 453 -18.91 -15.90 -2.43
N GLY A 454 -20.08 -15.32 -2.17
CA GLY A 454 -20.52 -14.09 -2.85
C GLY A 454 -20.64 -14.18 -4.39
N PHE A 455 -20.62 -15.41 -4.94
CA PHE A 455 -20.84 -15.66 -6.35
C PHE A 455 -22.35 -15.83 -6.62
N GLU A 456 -22.89 -14.96 -7.47
CA GLU A 456 -24.30 -14.98 -7.85
C GLU A 456 -24.48 -15.47 -9.30
N PRO A 457 -25.53 -16.25 -9.59
CA PRO A 457 -25.86 -16.60 -10.97
C PRO A 457 -26.25 -15.34 -11.76
N GLU A 458 -25.73 -15.22 -12.99
CA GLU A 458 -25.99 -14.08 -13.87
C GLU A 458 -27.40 -14.12 -14.50
N SER A 459 -27.91 -15.33 -14.75
CA SER A 459 -29.26 -15.58 -15.25
C SER A 459 -29.70 -17.01 -14.89
N ASN A 460 -31.01 -17.28 -14.96
CA ASN A 460 -31.49 -18.67 -14.88
C ASN A 460 -30.85 -19.47 -16.03
N ASN A 461 -30.17 -20.58 -15.72
CA ASN A 461 -29.61 -21.58 -16.65
C ASN A 461 -28.24 -21.33 -17.32
N CYS A 462 -27.44 -20.32 -16.97
CA CYS A 462 -26.11 -20.09 -17.58
C CYS A 462 -24.97 -21.01 -17.09
N GLY A 463 -25.17 -21.82 -16.04
CA GLY A 463 -24.17 -22.81 -15.60
C GLY A 463 -22.94 -22.27 -14.85
N TYR A 464 -22.72 -20.95 -14.81
CA TYR A 464 -21.67 -20.29 -14.03
C TYR A 464 -22.22 -19.14 -13.16
N ARG A 465 -21.35 -18.61 -12.28
CA ARG A 465 -21.66 -17.52 -11.36
C ARG A 465 -20.61 -16.43 -11.45
N LYS A 466 -21.02 -15.18 -11.24
CA LYS A 466 -20.14 -14.00 -11.17
C LYS A 466 -19.95 -13.57 -9.73
N LEU A 467 -18.74 -13.13 -9.39
CA LEU A 467 -18.50 -12.51 -8.10
C LEU A 467 -19.27 -11.18 -8.03
N LYS A 468 -20.05 -10.95 -6.97
CA LYS A 468 -20.70 -9.65 -6.72
C LYS A 468 -20.29 -9.10 -5.36
N LYS A 469 -19.79 -7.88 -5.35
CA LYS A 469 -19.50 -7.10 -4.14
C LYS A 469 -20.23 -5.74 -4.24
N ASP A 470 -20.92 -5.36 -3.18
CA ASP A 470 -21.65 -4.09 -3.08
C ASP A 470 -22.63 -3.78 -4.25
N LYS A 471 -23.30 -4.81 -4.79
CA LYS A 471 -24.24 -4.74 -5.93
C LYS A 471 -23.63 -4.34 -7.29
N THR A 472 -22.31 -4.40 -7.43
CA THR A 472 -21.64 -4.25 -8.73
C THR A 472 -21.26 -5.62 -9.32
N GLU A 473 -21.54 -5.83 -10.60
CA GLU A 473 -21.19 -7.06 -11.32
C GLU A 473 -19.74 -7.01 -11.78
N HIS A 474 -18.97 -8.04 -11.43
CA HIS A 474 -17.58 -8.14 -11.86
C HIS A 474 -17.47 -9.02 -13.11
N ASN A 475 -17.10 -8.40 -14.23
CA ASN A 475 -16.97 -9.09 -15.53
C ASN A 475 -15.68 -9.90 -15.71
N HIS A 476 -14.85 -10.01 -14.67
CA HIS A 476 -13.54 -10.67 -14.73
C HIS A 476 -13.40 -11.86 -13.78
N PHE A 477 -14.39 -12.12 -12.92
CA PHE A 477 -14.31 -13.12 -11.85
C PHE A 477 -15.52 -14.04 -11.90
N PHE A 478 -15.30 -15.27 -12.34
CA PHE A 478 -16.32 -16.28 -12.55
C PHE A 478 -16.05 -17.51 -11.70
N ALA A 479 -17.08 -18.27 -11.36
CA ALA A 479 -16.92 -19.56 -10.71
C ALA A 479 -18.06 -20.52 -11.04
N PHE A 480 -17.78 -21.82 -11.09
CA PHE A 480 -18.79 -22.86 -11.27
C PHE A 480 -18.34 -24.20 -10.65
N PRO A 481 -19.30 -25.08 -10.27
CA PRO A 481 -18.99 -26.44 -9.88
C PRO A 481 -18.79 -27.32 -11.12
N LEU A 482 -17.94 -28.35 -11.03
CA LEU A 482 -17.74 -29.33 -12.10
C LEU A 482 -19.07 -29.92 -12.59
N ILE A 483 -19.21 -30.03 -13.91
CA ILE A 483 -20.45 -30.51 -14.53
C ILE A 483 -20.50 -32.04 -14.42
N LYS A 484 -21.50 -32.56 -13.70
CA LYS A 484 -21.67 -34.02 -13.53
C LYS A 484 -21.90 -34.71 -14.88
N PRO A 485 -21.28 -35.87 -15.13
CA PRO A 485 -21.63 -36.73 -16.26
C PRO A 485 -23.12 -37.08 -16.25
N THR A 486 -23.72 -37.25 -17.44
CA THR A 486 -25.15 -37.56 -17.58
C THR A 486 -25.49 -38.85 -16.81
N GLY A 487 -26.43 -38.78 -15.88
CA GLY A 487 -26.84 -39.91 -15.03
C GLY A 487 -26.03 -40.08 -13.74
N PHE A 488 -25.01 -39.25 -13.49
CA PHE A 488 -24.22 -39.30 -12.25
C PHE A 488 -24.87 -38.47 -11.13
N THR A 489 -25.20 -39.11 -10.00
CA THR A 489 -25.99 -38.51 -8.90
C THR A 489 -25.21 -38.26 -7.61
N LYS A 490 -24.00 -38.82 -7.48
CA LYS A 490 -23.14 -38.71 -6.28
C LYS A 490 -22.25 -37.46 -6.31
N ASP A 491 -21.49 -37.24 -5.25
CA ASP A 491 -20.42 -36.23 -5.21
C ASP A 491 -19.43 -36.51 -6.33
N CYS A 492 -19.07 -35.47 -7.09
CA CYS A 492 -18.31 -35.58 -8.32
C CYS A 492 -17.05 -34.73 -8.22
N THR A 493 -15.90 -35.40 -8.13
CA THR A 493 -14.58 -34.77 -8.26
C THR A 493 -14.09 -34.87 -9.71
N ILE A 494 -12.98 -34.20 -10.04
CA ILE A 494 -12.43 -34.26 -11.40
C ILE A 494 -12.15 -35.68 -11.91
N GLU A 495 -11.80 -36.62 -11.01
CA GLU A 495 -11.51 -38.00 -11.39
C GLU A 495 -12.76 -38.74 -11.90
N ASN A 496 -13.96 -38.31 -11.49
CA ASN A 496 -15.23 -38.88 -11.94
C ASN A 496 -15.62 -38.43 -13.37
N MET A 497 -14.80 -37.60 -14.01
CA MET A 497 -14.95 -37.23 -15.41
C MET A 497 -14.43 -38.32 -16.36
N PHE A 498 -13.71 -39.32 -15.85
CA PHE A 498 -13.30 -40.49 -16.61
C PHE A 498 -14.29 -41.64 -16.46
N ALA A 499 -14.21 -42.61 -17.38
CA ALA A 499 -14.98 -43.84 -17.28
C ALA A 499 -14.55 -44.65 -16.04
N PRO A 500 -15.47 -45.36 -15.35
CA PRO A 500 -15.16 -46.10 -14.12
C PRO A 500 -14.00 -47.08 -14.26
N GLU A 501 -13.81 -47.67 -15.43
CA GLU A 501 -12.76 -48.65 -15.71
C GLU A 501 -11.36 -48.05 -15.50
N LYS A 502 -11.16 -46.79 -15.91
CA LYS A 502 -9.87 -46.07 -15.71
C LYS A 502 -9.58 -45.86 -14.23
N TYR A 503 -10.62 -45.57 -13.46
CA TYR A 503 -10.52 -45.39 -12.02
C TYR A 503 -10.23 -46.72 -11.31
N GLU A 504 -10.87 -47.82 -11.74
CA GLU A 504 -10.62 -49.17 -11.22
C GLU A 504 -9.18 -49.63 -11.47
N GLU A 505 -8.65 -49.40 -12.67
CA GLU A 505 -7.26 -49.75 -13.02
C GLU A 505 -6.27 -49.01 -12.11
N ALA A 506 -6.42 -47.69 -11.96
CA ALA A 506 -5.55 -46.89 -11.10
C ALA A 506 -5.65 -47.31 -9.62
N PHE A 507 -6.84 -47.70 -9.16
CA PHE A 507 -7.04 -48.17 -7.80
C PHE A 507 -6.42 -49.56 -7.55
N LYS A 508 -6.54 -50.49 -8.51
CA LYS A 508 -5.88 -51.80 -8.45
C LYS A 508 -4.36 -51.66 -8.39
N GLU A 509 -3.78 -50.81 -9.23
CA GLU A 509 -2.34 -50.56 -9.25
C GLU A 509 -1.86 -49.91 -7.93
N ALA A 510 -2.63 -48.96 -7.37
CA ALA A 510 -2.33 -48.35 -6.07
C ALA A 510 -2.34 -49.38 -4.93
N LEU A 511 -3.29 -50.32 -4.96
CA LEU A 511 -3.39 -51.41 -3.99
C LEU A 511 -2.18 -52.34 -4.11
N GLU A 512 -1.83 -52.77 -5.32
CA GLU A 512 -0.67 -53.64 -5.58
C GLU A 512 0.64 -53.00 -5.09
N LYS A 513 0.85 -51.72 -5.36
CA LYS A 513 2.01 -50.95 -4.87
C LYS A 513 2.07 -50.82 -3.35
N SER A 514 0.92 -50.90 -2.69
CA SER A 514 0.82 -50.77 -1.23
C SER A 514 1.00 -52.11 -0.50
N LEU A 515 0.94 -53.24 -1.21
CA LEU A 515 1.15 -54.57 -0.63
C LEU A 515 2.56 -54.66 -0.01
N GLY A 516 2.62 -55.18 1.22
CA GLY A 516 3.88 -55.30 1.97
C GLY A 516 4.29 -54.04 2.75
N ASN A 517 3.61 -52.90 2.56
CA ASN A 517 3.95 -51.60 3.18
C ASN A 517 2.94 -51.16 4.27
N PHE A 518 2.21 -52.11 4.87
CA PHE A 518 1.18 -51.84 5.88
C PHE A 518 1.70 -51.79 7.32
N SER A 519 2.98 -52.11 7.55
CA SER A 519 3.57 -52.10 8.90
C SER A 519 3.54 -50.69 9.50
N ASN A 520 3.12 -50.59 10.77
CA ASN A 520 3.08 -49.33 11.54
C ASN A 520 2.17 -48.24 10.93
N LYS A 521 1.13 -48.62 10.18
CA LYS A 521 0.09 -47.72 9.67
C LYS A 521 -1.28 -48.18 10.17
N SER A 522 -2.16 -47.24 10.49
CA SER A 522 -3.56 -47.56 10.76
C SER A 522 -4.31 -47.88 9.46
N ILE A 523 -5.49 -48.50 9.58
CA ILE A 523 -6.37 -48.74 8.42
C ILE A 523 -6.72 -47.42 7.72
N ASP A 524 -6.91 -46.33 8.48
CA ASP A 524 -7.21 -45.01 7.93
C ASP A 524 -6.01 -44.42 7.17
N ASP A 525 -4.79 -44.60 7.68
CA ASP A 525 -3.57 -44.18 6.99
C ASP A 525 -3.39 -44.94 5.67
N ILE A 526 -3.63 -46.26 5.69
CA ILE A 526 -3.56 -47.11 4.50
C ILE A 526 -4.58 -46.67 3.45
N ASN A 527 -5.83 -46.43 3.86
CA ASN A 527 -6.89 -45.96 2.95
C ASN A 527 -6.56 -44.60 2.35
N LYS A 528 -6.01 -43.68 3.15
CA LYS A 528 -5.59 -42.35 2.68
C LYS A 528 -4.44 -42.45 1.68
N ASP A 529 -3.45 -43.28 1.95
CA ASP A 529 -2.30 -43.49 1.07
C ASP A 529 -2.71 -44.14 -0.26
N ILE A 530 -3.58 -45.16 -0.23
CA ILE A 530 -4.10 -45.80 -1.44
C ILE A 530 -4.91 -44.81 -2.26
N LYS A 531 -5.77 -44.00 -1.61
CA LYS A 531 -6.56 -42.95 -2.29
C LYS A 531 -5.67 -41.90 -2.96
N GLU A 532 -4.64 -41.41 -2.27
CA GLU A 532 -3.73 -40.42 -2.83
C GLU A 532 -2.88 -41.02 -3.97
N THR A 533 -2.43 -42.26 -3.79
CA THR A 533 -1.64 -42.99 -4.80
C THR A 533 -2.46 -43.28 -6.05
N SER A 534 -3.73 -43.69 -5.91
CA SER A 534 -4.61 -43.94 -7.05
C SER A 534 -4.89 -42.66 -7.85
N LYS A 535 -5.11 -41.52 -7.18
CA LYS A 535 -5.23 -40.21 -7.84
C LYS A 535 -3.96 -39.83 -8.61
N ASN A 536 -2.77 -40.05 -8.02
CA ASN A 536 -1.49 -39.79 -8.69
C ASN A 536 -1.30 -40.68 -9.93
N ILE A 537 -1.62 -41.98 -9.82
CA ILE A 537 -1.53 -42.94 -10.94
C ILE A 537 -2.50 -42.55 -12.05
N LEU A 538 -3.75 -42.23 -11.72
CA LEU A 538 -4.75 -41.81 -12.70
C LEU A 538 -4.32 -40.53 -13.43
N ALA A 539 -3.76 -39.55 -12.71
CA ALA A 539 -3.23 -38.33 -13.30
C ALA A 539 -2.08 -38.60 -14.28
N GLU A 540 -1.17 -39.51 -13.94
CA GLU A 540 -0.07 -39.90 -14.83
C GLU A 540 -0.57 -40.66 -16.06
N ASN A 541 -1.43 -41.67 -15.86
CA ASN A 541 -2.01 -42.49 -16.92
C ASN A 541 -2.83 -41.64 -17.90
N SER A 542 -3.52 -40.61 -17.40
CA SER A 542 -4.35 -39.72 -18.23
C SER A 542 -3.57 -38.99 -19.33
N LYS A 543 -2.25 -38.82 -19.22
CA LYS A 543 -1.43 -38.25 -20.30
C LYS A 543 -1.52 -39.07 -21.61
N ASN A 544 -1.73 -40.37 -21.47
CA ASN A 544 -1.73 -41.35 -22.56
C ASN A 544 -3.13 -41.82 -22.96
N PHE A 545 -4.19 -41.29 -22.34
CA PHE A 545 -5.56 -41.66 -22.69
C PHE A 545 -5.94 -41.20 -24.10
N GLU A 546 -6.94 -41.87 -24.66
CA GLU A 546 -7.47 -41.59 -25.98
C GLU A 546 -8.41 -40.39 -25.94
N LEU A 547 -8.67 -39.77 -27.10
CA LEU A 547 -9.49 -38.55 -27.18
C LEU A 547 -10.89 -38.76 -26.58
N GLU A 548 -11.50 -39.92 -26.81
CA GLU A 548 -12.84 -40.24 -26.28
C GLU A 548 -12.89 -40.48 -24.77
N ASP A 549 -11.75 -40.77 -24.13
CA ASP A 549 -11.68 -40.86 -22.66
C ASP A 549 -11.96 -39.49 -22.00
N PHE A 550 -11.83 -38.39 -22.75
CA PHE A 550 -12.06 -37.02 -22.28
C PHE A 550 -13.45 -36.46 -22.65
N LYS A 551 -14.38 -37.29 -23.14
CA LYS A 551 -15.70 -36.83 -23.62
C LYS A 551 -16.48 -35.97 -22.61
N HIS A 552 -16.33 -36.22 -21.31
CA HIS A 552 -17.02 -35.46 -20.27
C HIS A 552 -16.38 -34.09 -19.99
N PHE A 553 -15.09 -33.89 -20.35
CA PHE A 553 -14.39 -32.61 -20.23
C PHE A 553 -14.82 -31.60 -21.30
N ARG A 554 -15.48 -32.02 -22.39
CA ARG A 554 -16.00 -31.10 -23.43
C ARG A 554 -16.93 -30.05 -22.82
N LYS A 555 -17.88 -30.46 -21.98
CA LYS A 555 -18.79 -29.53 -21.28
C LYS A 555 -18.06 -28.52 -20.40
N LEU A 556 -16.92 -28.91 -19.81
CA LEU A 556 -16.09 -28.00 -19.01
C LEU A 556 -15.45 -26.94 -19.92
N PHE A 557 -14.90 -27.34 -21.07
CA PHE A 557 -14.28 -26.41 -22.02
C PHE A 557 -15.29 -25.56 -22.77
N ASP A 558 -16.50 -26.07 -23.05
CA ASP A 558 -17.60 -25.30 -23.60
C ASP A 558 -17.92 -24.10 -22.70
N LEU A 559 -18.03 -24.33 -21.39
CA LEU A 559 -18.32 -23.28 -20.41
C LEU A 559 -17.16 -22.27 -20.26
N ILE A 560 -15.91 -22.76 -20.27
CA ILE A 560 -14.73 -21.88 -20.26
C ILE A 560 -14.68 -21.01 -21.52
N SER A 561 -15.01 -21.59 -22.68
CA SER A 561 -15.06 -20.87 -23.96
C SER A 561 -16.14 -19.80 -23.95
N GLU A 562 -17.34 -20.14 -23.49
CA GLU A 562 -18.45 -19.20 -23.33
C GLU A 562 -18.03 -18.00 -22.46
N ILE A 563 -17.47 -18.25 -21.28
CA ILE A 563 -17.01 -17.19 -20.37
C ILE A 563 -15.91 -16.33 -21.01
N SER A 564 -15.00 -16.95 -21.77
CA SER A 564 -13.90 -16.23 -22.45
C SER A 564 -14.37 -15.27 -23.55
N GLU A 565 -15.57 -15.50 -24.10
CA GLU A 565 -16.14 -14.70 -25.20
C GLU A 565 -16.95 -13.50 -24.70
N LEU A 566 -17.44 -13.51 -23.45
CA LEU A 566 -18.28 -12.45 -22.88
C LEU A 566 -17.63 -11.05 -22.85
N ASN A 567 -16.29 -10.96 -22.85
CA ASN A 567 -15.56 -9.68 -22.84
C ASN A 567 -14.99 -9.27 -24.21
N LYS A 568 -15.26 -10.00 -25.30
CA LYS A 568 -14.89 -9.60 -26.66
C LYS A 568 -15.94 -8.64 -27.24
N VAL A 569 -16.03 -7.41 -26.71
CA VAL A 569 -16.75 -6.33 -27.42
C VAL A 569 -15.90 -5.89 -28.62
N PRO A 570 -16.49 -5.65 -29.82
CA PRO A 570 -15.72 -5.24 -30.99
C PRO A 570 -15.13 -3.86 -30.77
N VAL A 571 -13.83 -3.71 -31.04
CA VAL A 571 -13.24 -2.40 -31.30
C VAL A 571 -13.98 -1.82 -32.50
N VAL A 572 -14.78 -0.78 -32.29
CA VAL A 572 -15.30 0.05 -33.39
C VAL A 572 -14.08 0.66 -34.05
N THR A 573 -13.67 0.07 -35.17
CA THR A 573 -12.66 0.63 -36.05
C THR A 573 -13.22 1.95 -36.59
N ILE A 574 -12.77 3.08 -36.05
CA ILE A 574 -13.00 4.37 -36.69
C ILE A 574 -12.17 4.35 -37.98
N VAL A 575 -12.81 3.99 -39.09
CA VAL A 575 -12.24 4.17 -40.42
C VAL A 575 -12.20 5.69 -40.68
N PRO A 576 -11.05 6.27 -41.07
CA PRO A 576 -11.01 7.68 -41.46
C PRO A 576 -11.81 7.83 -42.76
N ILE A 577 -12.93 8.54 -42.70
CA ILE A 577 -13.69 8.90 -43.90
C ILE A 577 -12.93 10.04 -44.60
N GLN A 578 -12.44 9.77 -45.81
CA GLN A 578 -11.98 10.82 -46.73
C GLN A 578 -13.17 11.68 -47.18
N PRO A 579 -12.97 13.00 -47.37
CA PRO A 579 -14.07 13.90 -47.67
C PRO A 579 -14.53 13.66 -49.12
N THR A 580 -15.81 13.34 -49.29
CA THR A 580 -16.45 13.36 -50.61
C THR A 580 -17.50 14.46 -50.60
N ILE A 581 -17.27 15.47 -51.44
CA ILE A 581 -18.18 16.59 -51.70
C ILE A 581 -19.20 16.15 -52.74
N GLN A 582 -20.50 16.33 -52.46
CA GLN A 582 -21.60 16.61 -53.42
C GLN A 582 -22.86 16.93 -52.60
N GLN A 583 -23.20 18.22 -52.44
CA GLN A 583 -24.19 19.02 -53.20
C GLN A 583 -25.66 18.58 -53.06
N ASN A 584 -26.36 19.33 -52.20
CA ASN A 584 -27.73 19.87 -52.25
C ASN A 584 -28.93 18.98 -52.63
N GLU A 585 -29.94 18.95 -51.75
CA GLU A 585 -31.25 19.59 -51.99
C GLU A 585 -32.04 19.72 -50.67
N PHE A 586 -32.65 20.90 -50.47
CA PHE A 586 -33.55 21.28 -49.37
C PHE A 586 -35.00 21.11 -49.84
N VAL A 587 -35.89 20.49 -49.03
CA VAL A 587 -37.29 20.92 -48.76
C VAL A 587 -37.77 20.29 -47.42
N GLU A 588 -38.50 21.09 -46.64
CA GLU A 588 -39.19 20.92 -45.34
C GLU A 588 -40.20 19.73 -45.33
N GLU A 589 -40.66 19.11 -44.22
CA GLU A 589 -41.32 19.67 -43.02
C GLU A 589 -41.62 18.55 -41.97
N GLU A 590 -41.79 18.94 -40.70
CA GLU A 590 -42.45 18.31 -39.52
C GLU A 590 -41.77 17.19 -38.68
N GLU A 591 -41.26 17.56 -37.49
CA GLU A 591 -40.98 16.67 -36.35
C GLU A 591 -42.14 16.65 -35.33
N PRO A 592 -42.54 15.50 -34.77
CA PRO A 592 -43.22 15.43 -33.49
C PRO A 592 -42.23 15.30 -32.32
N ASN A 593 -42.40 16.22 -31.38
CA ASN A 593 -41.81 16.38 -30.05
C ASN A 593 -41.50 15.07 -29.26
N PRO A 594 -40.31 14.92 -28.64
CA PRO A 594 -40.08 13.93 -27.58
C PRO A 594 -40.26 14.55 -26.18
N GLU A 595 -41.07 13.89 -25.35
CA GLU A 595 -41.31 14.21 -23.95
C GLU A 595 -40.01 14.21 -23.12
N ILE A 596 -39.76 15.32 -22.42
CA ILE A 596 -38.76 15.47 -21.37
C ILE A 596 -39.45 15.23 -20.03
N VAL A 597 -38.99 14.23 -19.28
CA VAL A 597 -39.32 14.09 -17.85
C VAL A 597 -38.33 14.93 -17.04
N GLU A 598 -38.74 16.14 -16.66
CA GLU A 598 -38.02 17.02 -15.73
C GLU A 598 -38.09 16.47 -14.29
N GLN A 599 -36.94 16.37 -13.61
CA GLN A 599 -36.88 16.23 -12.16
C GLN A 599 -37.03 17.61 -11.51
N THR A 600 -38.10 17.78 -10.74
CA THR A 600 -38.47 18.99 -10.01
C THR A 600 -37.53 19.25 -8.83
N ILE A 601 -36.86 20.40 -8.85
CA ILE A 601 -36.15 20.99 -7.73
C ILE A 601 -37.15 21.83 -6.91
N PHE A 602 -37.39 21.48 -5.65
CA PHE A 602 -38.14 22.35 -4.73
C PHE A 602 -37.23 23.45 -4.16
N PRO A 603 -37.58 24.74 -4.29
CA PRO A 603 -36.87 25.82 -3.62
C PRO A 603 -37.43 26.01 -2.21
N ILE A 604 -36.57 25.98 -1.18
CA ILE A 604 -36.93 26.43 0.17
C ILE A 604 -36.37 27.85 0.35
N ASP A 605 -37.29 28.80 0.50
CA ASP A 605 -37.05 30.22 0.78
C ASP A 605 -36.91 30.41 2.31
N LEU A 606 -35.74 30.87 2.78
CA LEU A 606 -35.52 31.26 4.17
C LEU A 606 -35.43 32.79 4.26
N LYS A 607 -36.59 33.44 4.33
CA LYS A 607 -36.72 34.84 4.76
C LYS A 607 -37.20 34.94 6.21
N ALA A 608 -36.48 35.80 6.93
CA ALA A 608 -36.82 36.48 8.20
C ALA A 608 -36.70 35.68 9.51
N PHE A 609 -35.63 35.97 10.27
CA PHE A 609 -35.75 36.43 11.66
C PHE A 609 -34.55 37.32 12.02
N ASN A 610 -34.74 38.63 11.82
CA ASN A 610 -33.90 39.67 12.40
C ASN A 610 -34.67 40.23 13.61
N ASN A 611 -34.16 40.02 14.82
CA ASN A 611 -34.22 40.97 15.95
C ASN A 611 -33.78 40.30 17.27
N HIS A 612 -32.51 40.47 17.66
CA HIS A 612 -32.13 41.22 18.87
C HIS A 612 -30.61 41.33 18.98
N LYS A 613 -30.15 42.56 19.23
CA LYS A 613 -28.76 43.03 19.26
C LYS A 613 -27.96 42.56 20.50
N LYS A 614 -26.63 42.54 20.29
CA LYS A 614 -25.49 42.52 21.23
C LYS A 614 -25.14 41.15 21.82
N TYR A 615 -24.08 40.51 21.32
CA TYR A 615 -22.68 40.64 21.74
C TYR A 615 -21.79 39.90 20.74
N ALA A 616 -20.66 40.50 20.39
CA ALA A 616 -19.69 39.97 19.44
C ALA A 616 -18.79 38.90 20.09
N SER A 617 -18.56 37.77 19.41
CA SER A 617 -17.21 37.23 19.14
C SER A 617 -17.27 35.97 18.27
N LYS A 618 -16.35 35.93 17.29
CA LYS A 618 -15.99 34.89 16.31
C LYS A 618 -16.50 33.45 16.58
N ASN A 619 -17.40 32.99 15.71
CA ASN A 619 -17.60 31.55 15.44
C ASN A 619 -17.11 31.25 14.01
N THR A 620 -16.04 30.47 13.89
CA THR A 620 -15.65 29.79 12.65
C THR A 620 -16.32 28.42 12.64
N TRP A 621 -17.35 28.26 11.80
CA TRP A 621 -17.91 26.95 11.43
C TRP A 621 -17.11 26.40 10.25
N ASN A 622 -16.49 25.23 10.40
CA ASN A 622 -15.90 24.45 9.31
C ASN A 622 -16.23 22.98 9.58
N ASP A 623 -17.43 22.55 9.15
CA ASP A 623 -17.84 21.14 9.22
C ASP A 623 -17.54 20.45 7.90
N PHE A 624 -16.71 19.40 7.96
CA PHE A 624 -16.48 18.45 6.87
C PHE A 624 -17.61 17.42 6.85
N ILE A 625 -18.50 17.50 5.85
CA ILE A 625 -19.42 16.41 5.50
C ILE A 625 -18.68 15.49 4.52
N ARG A 626 -18.41 14.23 4.91
CA ARG A 626 -17.99 13.16 3.99
C ARG A 626 -19.14 12.18 3.82
N LEU A 627 -19.76 12.19 2.64
CA LEU A 627 -20.63 11.11 2.18
C LEU A 627 -19.73 9.97 1.65
N ARG A 628 -19.59 8.90 2.42
CA ARG A 628 -19.27 7.55 1.89
C ARG A 628 -20.39 6.62 2.34
N GLU A 629 -20.79 5.73 1.44
CA GLU A 629 -21.94 4.85 1.54
C GLU A 629 -22.20 4.31 2.96
N GLY A 630 -23.33 4.71 3.55
CA GLY A 630 -23.94 4.06 4.71
C GLY A 630 -23.58 4.54 6.12
N LEU A 631 -22.73 5.57 6.29
CA LEU A 631 -22.37 6.11 7.63
C LEU A 631 -22.37 7.65 7.64
N LEU A 632 -23.42 8.24 8.22
CA LEU A 632 -23.44 9.67 8.56
C LEU A 632 -22.67 9.89 9.86
N LYS A 633 -21.60 10.69 9.80
CA LYS A 633 -20.80 11.11 10.95
C LYS A 633 -20.79 12.62 11.07
N LEU A 634 -21.48 13.16 12.08
CA LEU A 634 -21.47 14.57 12.44
C LEU A 634 -20.58 14.76 13.67
N ASN A 635 -19.61 15.68 13.59
CA ASN A 635 -18.75 16.03 14.72
C ASN A 635 -18.99 17.49 15.08
N SER A 636 -19.20 17.78 16.35
CA SER A 636 -19.35 19.16 16.85
C SER A 636 -18.56 19.36 18.13
N GLU A 637 -18.05 20.58 18.34
CA GLU A 637 -17.37 20.99 19.56
C GLU A 637 -18.34 21.81 20.42
N ILE A 638 -18.61 21.34 21.64
CA ILE A 638 -19.49 22.02 22.61
C ILE A 638 -18.62 22.54 23.76
N ILE A 639 -18.77 23.82 24.08
CA ILE A 639 -18.07 24.48 25.18
C ILE A 639 -19.04 24.66 26.35
N PHE A 640 -18.72 24.08 27.51
CA PHE A 640 -19.52 24.22 28.73
C PHE A 640 -18.63 24.68 29.89
N GLY A 641 -18.83 25.92 30.36
CA GLY A 641 -17.92 26.57 31.31
C GLY A 641 -16.51 26.76 30.71
N SER A 642 -15.47 26.36 31.44
CA SER A 642 -14.06 26.35 30.97
C SER A 642 -13.66 25.07 30.23
N ASN A 643 -14.59 24.13 30.03
CA ASN A 643 -14.32 22.84 29.43
C ASN A 643 -14.86 22.72 28.00
N LYS A 644 -14.02 22.21 27.10
CA LYS A 644 -14.37 21.83 25.73
C LYS A 644 -14.69 20.33 25.65
N TYR A 645 -15.77 19.99 24.96
CA TYR A 645 -16.24 18.63 24.73
C TYR A 645 -16.43 18.40 23.23
N PHE A 646 -16.00 17.23 22.75
CA PHE A 646 -16.23 16.81 21.37
C PHE A 646 -17.36 15.78 21.34
N VAL A 647 -18.38 16.07 20.54
CA VAL A 647 -19.53 15.20 20.32
C VAL A 647 -19.44 14.62 18.92
N SER A 648 -19.56 13.29 18.82
CA SER A 648 -19.66 12.59 17.54
C SER A 648 -20.97 11.81 17.50
N LEU A 649 -21.77 12.08 16.48
CA LEU A 649 -23.00 11.34 16.16
C LEU A 649 -22.69 10.33 15.04
N TYR A 650 -23.13 9.09 15.23
CA TYR A 650 -22.99 8.01 14.25
C TYR A 650 -24.35 7.43 13.93
N SER A 651 -24.69 7.34 12.64
CA SER A 651 -25.80 6.50 12.16
C SER A 651 -25.25 5.29 11.43
N LYS A 652 -25.71 4.08 11.75
CA LYS A 652 -25.30 2.83 11.10
C LYS A 652 -26.56 2.09 10.65
N LYS A 653 -26.78 1.97 9.32
CA LYS A 653 -27.95 1.31 8.68
C LYS A 653 -29.30 1.66 9.34
N GLN A 654 -29.91 2.74 8.86
CA GLN A 654 -31.29 3.24 9.07
C GLN A 654 -31.91 3.34 10.48
N ASN A 655 -31.53 2.60 11.55
CA ASN A 655 -32.34 2.60 12.80
C ASN A 655 -31.63 2.93 14.14
N PHE A 656 -30.34 3.35 14.15
CA PHE A 656 -29.62 3.63 15.41
C PHE A 656 -28.75 4.90 15.35
N ALA A 657 -28.81 5.72 16.42
CA ALA A 657 -27.87 6.83 16.63
C ALA A 657 -27.05 6.62 17.91
N VAL A 658 -25.73 6.77 17.80
CA VAL A 658 -24.80 6.68 18.93
C VAL A 658 -24.15 8.04 19.18
N ILE A 659 -24.30 8.56 20.40
CA ILE A 659 -23.68 9.82 20.83
C ILE A 659 -22.45 9.51 21.69
N ARG A 660 -21.25 9.90 21.22
CA ARG A 660 -20.00 9.77 21.97
C ARG A 660 -19.45 11.13 22.38
N PHE A 661 -19.01 11.23 23.64
CA PHE A 661 -18.31 12.39 24.18
C PHE A 661 -16.85 12.03 24.51
N ARG A 662 -15.89 12.89 24.14
CA ARG A 662 -14.47 12.70 24.50
C ARG A 662 -14.00 13.72 25.55
N LYS A 663 -13.94 13.34 26.84
CA LYS A 663 -13.01 13.87 27.88
C LYS A 663 -12.95 13.00 29.16
N ASN A 664 -11.86 13.11 29.92
CA ASN A 664 -11.37 12.23 31.00
C ASN A 664 -12.13 12.27 32.36
N SER A 665 -13.43 12.56 32.39
CA SER A 665 -14.21 12.58 33.64
C SER A 665 -15.53 11.81 33.46
N MET A 666 -15.46 10.48 33.60
CA MET A 666 -16.54 9.53 33.29
C MET A 666 -17.87 9.83 34.02
N ASN A 667 -17.82 10.28 35.27
CA ASN A 667 -19.03 10.40 36.11
C ASN A 667 -19.89 11.66 35.87
N ILE A 668 -19.31 12.77 35.40
CA ILE A 668 -20.05 14.01 35.11
C ILE A 668 -20.72 13.94 33.74
N LEU A 669 -20.02 13.35 32.77
CA LEU A 669 -20.51 13.16 31.40
C LEU A 669 -21.74 12.24 31.34
N VAL A 670 -21.75 11.17 32.12
CA VAL A 670 -22.86 10.21 32.19
C VAL A 670 -24.14 10.86 32.72
N LYS A 671 -24.07 11.56 33.86
CA LYS A 671 -25.25 12.22 34.46
C LYS A 671 -25.81 13.34 33.57
N PHE A 672 -24.93 14.07 32.88
CA PHE A 672 -25.34 15.12 31.95
C PHE A 672 -26.03 14.53 30.70
N SER A 673 -25.51 13.42 30.18
CA SER A 673 -26.13 12.71 29.05
C SER A 673 -27.48 12.06 29.40
N GLU A 674 -27.65 11.55 30.62
CA GLU A 674 -28.93 11.00 31.09
C GLU A 674 -30.02 12.08 31.28
N ALA A 675 -29.64 13.27 31.75
CA ALA A 675 -30.58 14.38 31.96
C ALA A 675 -31.14 14.92 30.64
N ILE A 676 -30.27 15.15 29.64
CA ILE A 676 -30.68 15.63 28.31
C ILE A 676 -31.62 14.61 27.63
N VAL A 677 -31.29 13.33 27.76
CA VAL A 677 -32.06 12.26 27.12
C VAL A 677 -33.43 12.07 27.80
N LYS A 678 -33.52 12.19 29.13
CA LYS A 678 -34.82 12.13 29.85
C LYS A 678 -35.74 13.32 29.56
N GLU A 679 -35.19 14.50 29.32
CA GLU A 679 -35.97 15.72 29.12
C GLU A 679 -36.53 15.82 27.69
N TYR A 680 -35.80 15.31 26.67
CA TYR A 680 -36.19 15.46 25.26
C TYR A 680 -36.62 14.14 24.58
N LEU A 681 -36.32 12.96 25.16
CA LEU A 681 -36.75 11.65 24.64
C LEU A 681 -37.31 10.76 25.77
N PRO A 682 -38.37 11.20 26.49
CA PRO A 682 -38.84 10.57 27.73
C PRO A 682 -39.41 9.15 27.56
N THR A 683 -39.74 8.74 26.33
CA THR A 683 -40.47 7.49 26.03
C THR A 683 -39.60 6.37 25.45
N ARG A 684 -38.27 6.52 25.35
CA ARG A 684 -37.41 5.53 24.68
C ARG A 684 -36.45 4.80 25.62
N ASN A 685 -36.08 3.57 25.24
CA ASN A 685 -35.13 2.74 25.97
C ASN A 685 -33.69 3.11 25.60
N PHE A 686 -32.84 3.28 26.61
CA PHE A 686 -31.44 3.67 26.42
C PHE A 686 -30.50 2.66 27.04
N HIS A 687 -29.34 2.46 26.41
CA HIS A 687 -28.32 1.53 26.89
C HIS A 687 -26.97 2.23 27.07
N GLN A 688 -26.37 2.02 28.24
CA GLN A 688 -25.10 2.64 28.60
C GLN A 688 -23.94 1.84 28.01
N THR A 689 -23.03 2.51 27.31
CA THR A 689 -21.80 1.89 26.77
C THR A 689 -20.57 2.49 27.44
N LYS A 690 -19.43 1.78 27.38
CA LYS A 690 -18.15 2.21 27.97
C LYS A 690 -17.71 3.64 27.58
N ASN A 691 -18.21 4.19 26.46
CA ASN A 691 -17.79 5.48 25.91
C ASN A 691 -18.96 6.42 25.53
N GLY A 692 -20.20 6.18 26.01
CA GLY A 692 -21.37 7.01 25.67
C GLY A 692 -22.73 6.32 25.85
N ILE A 693 -23.80 6.98 25.42
CA ILE A 693 -25.18 6.43 25.46
C ILE A 693 -25.57 5.96 24.04
N SER A 694 -26.14 4.76 23.95
CA SER A 694 -26.80 4.23 22.76
C SER A 694 -28.31 4.38 22.91
N ILE A 695 -28.98 4.84 21.85
CA ILE A 695 -30.43 4.95 21.77
C ILE A 695 -30.93 3.92 20.76
N ASP A 696 -31.82 3.03 21.19
CA ASP A 696 -32.35 1.97 20.32
C ASP A 696 -33.69 2.39 19.69
N ASN A 697 -33.92 1.96 18.45
CA ASN A 697 -35.11 2.24 17.63
C ASN A 697 -35.43 3.72 17.44
N ILE A 698 -34.76 4.34 16.46
CA ILE A 698 -35.13 5.65 15.93
C ILE A 698 -35.95 5.47 14.66
N GLU A 699 -37.21 5.07 14.81
CA GLU A 699 -38.12 4.91 13.65
C GLU A 699 -38.90 6.19 13.28
N GLU A 700 -38.87 7.22 14.13
CA GLU A 700 -39.46 8.53 13.82
C GLU A 700 -38.46 9.63 14.19
N ILE A 701 -37.59 9.97 13.23
CA ILE A 701 -37.01 11.30 13.08
C ILE A 701 -37.07 11.54 11.57
N GLU A 702 -38.17 12.14 11.11
CA GLU A 702 -38.37 12.42 9.68
C GLU A 702 -37.40 13.49 9.16
N ASP A 703 -36.75 14.26 10.06
CA ASP A 703 -35.83 15.32 9.68
C ASP A 703 -34.61 15.40 10.61
N ILE A 704 -33.40 15.34 10.03
CA ILE A 704 -32.12 15.59 10.72
C ILE A 704 -32.11 16.97 11.41
N THR A 705 -32.94 17.90 10.93
CA THR A 705 -33.15 19.23 11.50
C THR A 705 -33.64 19.18 12.94
N ASP A 706 -34.41 18.16 13.35
CA ASP A 706 -34.87 18.02 14.74
C ASP A 706 -33.75 17.60 15.69
N VAL A 707 -32.83 16.76 15.24
CA VAL A 707 -31.63 16.38 16.01
C VAL A 707 -30.69 17.58 16.17
N ILE A 708 -30.56 18.40 15.12
CA ILE A 708 -29.74 19.61 15.13
C ILE A 708 -30.38 20.68 16.04
N ASN A 709 -31.70 20.87 15.99
CA ASN A 709 -32.43 21.77 16.86
C ASN A 709 -32.38 21.35 18.33
N MET A 710 -32.46 20.04 18.61
CA MET A 710 -32.29 19.48 19.96
C MET A 710 -30.88 19.78 20.51
N LEU A 711 -29.83 19.60 19.68
CA LEU A 711 -28.46 19.97 20.06
C LEU A 711 -28.28 21.49 20.23
N PHE A 712 -29.01 22.30 19.45
CA PHE A 712 -29.01 23.76 19.57
C PHE A 712 -29.68 24.25 20.85
N GLU A 713 -30.81 23.67 21.27
CA GLU A 713 -31.50 24.03 22.51
C GLU A 713 -30.72 23.58 23.76
N VAL A 714 -30.08 22.40 23.72
CA VAL A 714 -29.15 21.96 24.78
C VAL A 714 -27.99 22.95 24.98
N SER A 715 -27.51 23.59 23.91
CA SER A 715 -26.46 24.61 23.98
C SER A 715 -26.94 25.94 24.62
N LYS A 716 -28.26 26.19 24.66
CA LYS A 716 -28.87 27.40 25.24
C LYS A 716 -29.20 27.29 26.73
N ILE A 717 -29.11 26.10 27.33
CA ILE A 717 -29.40 25.91 28.77
C ILE A 717 -28.29 26.58 29.62
N ARG A 718 -28.45 27.88 29.86
CA ARG A 718 -27.75 28.61 30.90
C ARG A 718 -28.53 28.43 32.20
N LYS A 719 -27.94 27.64 33.09
CA LYS A 719 -28.37 27.29 34.48
C LYS A 719 -29.18 26.00 34.56
N VAL A 720 -28.46 24.89 34.65
CA VAL A 720 -28.84 23.85 35.62
C VAL A 720 -27.91 24.02 36.82
N ARG A 721 -28.49 24.34 37.97
CA ARG A 721 -27.81 24.34 39.26
C ARG A 721 -27.71 22.87 39.67
N LEU A 722 -26.50 22.30 39.61
CA LEU A 722 -26.13 21.05 40.26
C LEU A 722 -24.79 21.24 40.96
#